data_AF-A0A2E5U5H2-F1
#
_entry.id   AF-A0A2E5U5H2-F1
#
_cell.length_a   1.000
_cell.length_b   1.000
_cell.length_c   1.000
_cell.angle_alpha   90.00
_cell.angle_beta   90.00
_cell.angle_gamma   90.00
#
_symmetry.space_group_name_H-M   'P 1'
#
loop_
_entity.id
_entity.type
_entity.pdbx_description
1 polymer ?
#
loop_
_entity_poly.entity_id
_entity_poly.type
_entity_poly.pdbx_seq_one_letter_code
_entity_poly.pdbx_strand_id
1 'polypeptide(L)'
;MKKIILILLLLSFSFADIIWPENNSTLNTTHVLFEWEQVPEATSYILTIYNEISGEYLNETSESLIYINYDFFDWDTGYTWYVSPIFSDGSQGDVIEYSSFDISSARSNAYTIQHNPEEYSDGVTIFSSFFDYYSAAIDEQGNEIWNSGNENIIFYNTDYYGQLFGAKAILSGEVENYLPVIEYDLNNTILWQEPAEHFSHHEMIQLPSGNYISIVEEIRDGPIPNNLPDNLSVLFQLIGYVADGVTNEFLWVGDRIVEWDQNGNEVWSWSTFDYYNMIDYDTIAGTWGTAFNDGRFDWTHANALAYSEQDDAIYFSSRHLSRITKINHTTGDVIWNLGMDMPSGDVDCGQEIGNNFQHSIQVLENGNIVTLDNGNISETLNNTDYPTTRGLEINISDTNDGCNASLLWSYDLPEDLFGFASGNAQKLNNGNYLITTVGGGGTSLEISPNNEIIWEGKYNLSLPNGAVYRANRLSSLYPITYSVIIENMYLNDSNITVDDGIEIKIYNDGSNDETFHISNLQENIFIESGNYATLSIPIAINSSTINIEVYPIHREDLIKQILVHIGNNQNNCCADQTACNYDIDCNNNDNSFCNYPLTNYDCNNNCIADENQDGIIDYDCNGICAGSSILDECGICDGDGANFTCDDGSLVCDSSECTNTGGNCDEGLTYFNLEDIPYSCITLDGSQCFNNIDLSVLNDIITINNLNINSPIELGSQNWSNGRLTRFDVGNFFNGGNITLNTLPQSIGNLSDLRILYMWYNNFITLPDEMTNLQNLIYLVLSFNQLISLPENIGNMSSLIWLDMGYNNLQSIPDSIGDLQNMSYLWIFNNELSYLPNSICNLNINWDGIDSNFLPYFGSGGNQLCDELPSCIATSENIETSIDPLYYSFLITVCNDCLLMDLNRDGIINVVDIIAVINIILDENNEPTDTQVCTADTNEDTAINVVDIIAIVNTIIDN
;
A
#
# COMPACT_ATOMS: atom_id res chain seq x y z
N MET A 1 -5.11 40.95 -62.75
CA MET A 1 -4.10 41.59 -61.85
C MET A 1 -3.07 40.52 -61.49
N LYS A 2 -1.98 40.84 -60.79
CA LYS A 2 -0.90 39.86 -60.54
C LYS A 2 -1.43 38.68 -59.71
N LYS A 3 -1.10 37.44 -60.09
CA LYS A 3 -0.94 36.38 -59.09
C LYS A 3 0.29 36.77 -58.26
N ILE A 4 0.14 36.87 -56.94
CA ILE A 4 1.27 36.72 -56.04
C ILE A 4 1.28 35.24 -55.70
N ILE A 5 2.30 34.54 -56.19
CA ILE A 5 2.64 33.21 -55.69
C ILE A 5 3.54 33.49 -54.50
N LEU A 6 3.07 33.20 -53.29
CA LEU A 6 3.93 33.06 -52.13
C LEU A 6 4.33 31.58 -52.09
N ILE A 7 5.56 31.29 -52.48
CA ILE A 7 6.18 29.99 -52.17
C ILE A 7 6.64 30.12 -50.72
N LEU A 8 5.90 29.51 -49.80
CA LEU A 8 6.52 28.88 -48.65
C LEU A 8 6.87 27.47 -49.12
N LEU A 9 8.15 27.26 -49.40
CA LEU A 9 8.78 25.94 -49.39
C LEU A 9 9.56 25.89 -48.09
N LEU A 10 8.83 25.75 -46.98
CA LEU A 10 9.37 25.19 -45.76
C LEU A 10 9.13 23.68 -45.88
N LEU A 11 10.17 22.98 -46.31
CA LEU A 11 10.33 21.56 -46.05
C LEU A 11 11.33 21.46 -44.91
N SER A 12 10.87 21.81 -43.71
CA SER A 12 11.52 21.46 -42.47
C SER A 12 11.38 19.94 -42.32
N PHE A 13 12.42 19.21 -42.71
CA PHE A 13 12.57 17.81 -42.37
C PHE A 13 13.25 17.75 -41.01
N SER A 14 12.46 17.81 -39.93
CA SER A 14 12.90 17.25 -38.66
C SER A 14 13.15 15.75 -38.86
N PHE A 15 14.30 15.29 -38.36
CA PHE A 15 14.70 13.88 -38.27
C PHE A 15 14.95 13.52 -36.79
N ALA A 16 14.34 14.30 -35.91
CA ALA A 16 14.40 14.26 -34.48
C ALA A 16 13.02 14.77 -34.02
N ASP A 17 12.36 14.05 -33.13
CA ASP A 17 11.08 14.42 -32.54
C ASP A 17 11.23 14.70 -31.02
N ILE A 18 10.14 15.09 -30.36
CA ILE A 18 10.06 15.22 -28.90
C ILE A 18 9.74 13.85 -28.27
N ILE A 19 10.42 13.51 -27.17
CA ILE A 19 10.21 12.24 -26.45
C ILE A 19 9.32 12.47 -25.22
N TRP A 20 9.66 13.41 -24.35
CA TRP A 20 8.93 13.66 -23.11
C TRP A 20 9.01 15.14 -22.66
N PRO A 21 7.95 15.74 -22.08
CA PRO A 21 6.57 15.23 -21.95
C PRO A 21 5.84 15.05 -23.29
N GLU A 22 5.05 13.98 -23.39
CA GLU A 22 4.22 13.68 -24.56
C GLU A 22 3.22 14.81 -24.86
N ASN A 23 2.89 14.98 -26.14
CA ASN A 23 2.06 16.10 -26.62
C ASN A 23 0.58 15.90 -26.26
N ASN A 24 0.05 16.79 -25.41
CA ASN A 24 -1.25 16.75 -24.72
C ASN A 24 -1.31 15.68 -23.60
N SER A 25 -0.17 15.38 -22.96
CA SER A 25 -0.12 14.60 -21.72
C SER A 25 -0.62 15.41 -20.51
N THR A 26 -0.96 14.70 -19.43
CA THR A 26 -1.21 15.29 -18.11
C THR A 26 -0.23 14.67 -17.11
N LEU A 27 0.54 15.50 -16.42
CA LEU A 27 1.55 15.08 -15.46
C LEU A 27 1.03 15.23 -14.02
N ASN A 28 1.47 14.34 -13.14
CA ASN A 28 1.27 14.47 -11.68
C ASN A 28 2.60 14.87 -10.99
N THR A 29 3.34 15.80 -11.60
CA THR A 29 4.63 16.30 -11.07
C THR A 29 4.88 17.76 -11.47
N THR A 30 5.49 18.54 -10.58
CA THR A 30 6.08 19.87 -10.88
C THR A 30 7.58 19.78 -11.12
N HIS A 31 8.24 18.72 -10.64
CA HIS A 31 9.60 18.37 -11.04
C HIS A 31 9.53 17.70 -12.41
N VAL A 32 9.67 18.46 -13.50
CA VAL A 32 9.45 17.99 -14.87
C VAL A 32 10.76 17.69 -15.59
N LEU A 33 10.92 16.44 -16.03
CA LEU A 33 11.94 16.01 -17.00
C LEU A 33 11.51 16.33 -18.43
N PHE A 34 12.45 16.77 -19.26
CA PHE A 34 12.32 16.98 -20.70
C PHE A 34 13.34 16.12 -21.46
N GLU A 35 12.91 15.43 -22.52
CA GLU A 35 13.76 14.65 -23.42
C GLU A 35 13.37 14.83 -24.89
N TRP A 36 14.37 14.88 -25.79
CA TRP A 36 14.20 15.05 -27.24
C TRP A 36 15.28 14.29 -28.03
N GLU A 37 15.03 13.96 -29.30
CA GLU A 37 16.00 13.26 -30.14
C GLU A 37 17.16 14.15 -30.62
N GLN A 38 18.31 13.53 -30.93
CA GLN A 38 19.50 14.26 -31.39
C GLN A 38 19.38 14.76 -32.83
N VAL A 39 19.36 16.09 -33.01
CA VAL A 39 19.51 16.72 -34.33
C VAL A 39 20.97 16.57 -34.82
N PRO A 40 21.23 16.06 -36.04
CA PRO A 40 22.57 15.98 -36.61
C PRO A 40 23.30 17.34 -36.70
N GLU A 41 24.63 17.32 -36.63
CA GLU A 41 25.53 18.49 -36.59
C GLU A 41 25.33 19.49 -35.41
N ALA A 42 24.33 19.29 -34.55
CA ALA A 42 24.09 20.14 -33.37
C ALA A 42 25.15 19.90 -32.27
N THR A 43 25.46 20.96 -31.52
CA THR A 43 26.43 20.93 -30.41
C THR A 43 25.80 21.20 -29.04
N SER A 44 24.57 21.73 -29.02
CA SER A 44 23.75 21.99 -27.83
C SER A 44 22.34 22.37 -28.27
N TYR A 45 21.42 22.52 -27.31
CA TYR A 45 20.01 22.79 -27.54
C TYR A 45 19.51 23.94 -26.66
N ILE A 46 18.57 24.73 -27.18
CA ILE A 46 17.77 25.70 -26.41
C ILE A 46 16.39 25.09 -26.17
N LEU A 47 16.08 24.82 -24.91
CA LEU A 47 14.72 24.48 -24.46
C LEU A 47 13.98 25.79 -24.14
N THR A 48 12.80 25.98 -24.71
CA THR A 48 11.87 27.06 -24.35
C THR A 48 10.59 26.48 -23.78
N ILE A 49 10.18 26.91 -22.59
CA ILE A 49 8.90 26.55 -21.95
C ILE A 49 8.10 27.84 -21.71
N TYR A 50 6.78 27.79 -21.85
CA TYR A 50 5.86 28.90 -21.67
C TYR A 50 4.67 28.48 -20.79
N ASN A 51 4.47 29.18 -19.67
CA ASN A 51 3.33 29.00 -18.76
C ASN A 51 2.10 29.72 -19.34
N GLU A 52 1.02 28.99 -19.61
CA GLU A 52 -0.13 29.56 -20.33
C GLU A 52 -1.02 30.48 -19.48
N ILE A 53 -0.90 30.40 -18.14
CA ILE A 53 -1.68 31.20 -17.18
C ILE A 53 -0.95 32.50 -16.83
N SER A 54 0.32 32.42 -16.43
CA SER A 54 1.12 33.60 -16.06
C SER A 54 1.64 34.38 -17.28
N GLY A 55 1.89 33.68 -18.39
CA GLY A 55 2.54 34.22 -19.57
C GLY A 55 4.07 34.39 -19.41
N GLU A 56 4.65 33.80 -18.37
CA GLU A 56 6.10 33.73 -18.17
C GLU A 56 6.73 32.62 -19.02
N TYR A 57 8.05 32.71 -19.25
CA TYR A 57 8.78 31.75 -20.07
C TYR A 57 10.16 31.47 -19.49
N LEU A 58 10.57 30.20 -19.59
CA LEU A 58 11.90 29.70 -19.24
C LEU A 58 12.65 29.38 -20.54
N ASN A 59 13.94 29.77 -20.60
CA ASN A 59 14.81 29.54 -21.76
C ASN A 59 16.16 28.98 -21.26
N GLU A 60 16.37 27.69 -21.40
CA GLU A 60 17.57 27.00 -20.90
C GLU A 60 18.40 26.40 -22.02
N THR A 61 19.70 26.19 -21.76
CA THR A 61 20.65 25.66 -22.76
C THR A 61 21.33 24.40 -22.25
N SER A 62 21.10 23.28 -22.92
CA SER A 62 21.69 21.98 -22.56
C SER A 62 22.70 21.51 -23.62
N GLU A 63 23.81 20.90 -23.18
CA GLU A 63 24.71 20.10 -24.04
C GLU A 63 24.25 18.62 -24.13
N SER A 64 23.28 18.24 -23.30
CA SER A 64 22.62 16.93 -23.23
C SER A 64 21.35 16.89 -24.10
N LEU A 65 20.74 15.71 -24.24
CA LEU A 65 19.39 15.52 -24.82
C LEU A 65 18.28 15.57 -23.76
N ILE A 66 18.66 15.70 -22.50
CA ILE A 66 17.76 15.81 -21.36
C ILE A 66 17.95 17.17 -20.67
N TYR A 67 16.87 17.64 -20.04
CA TYR A 67 16.91 18.67 -19.02
C TYR A 67 15.82 18.41 -17.98
N ILE A 68 16.16 18.53 -16.69
CA ILE A 68 15.21 18.41 -15.59
C ILE A 68 15.08 19.79 -14.94
N ASN A 69 13.84 20.21 -14.63
CA ASN A 69 13.58 21.43 -13.90
C ASN A 69 12.78 21.16 -12.63
N TYR A 70 13.10 21.92 -11.59
CA TYR A 70 12.56 21.76 -10.25
C TYR A 70 11.72 22.97 -9.77
N ASP A 71 11.90 24.16 -10.38
CA ASP A 71 11.46 25.44 -9.80
C ASP A 71 10.35 26.19 -10.59
N PHE A 72 10.07 25.83 -11.85
CA PHE A 72 9.26 26.66 -12.76
C PHE A 72 7.75 26.30 -12.82
N PHE A 73 7.35 25.20 -12.19
CA PHE A 73 6.06 24.56 -12.46
C PHE A 73 5.08 24.65 -11.29
N ASP A 74 3.91 25.21 -11.58
CA ASP A 74 2.73 25.29 -10.72
C ASP A 74 1.80 24.09 -11.03
N TRP A 75 1.08 23.61 -10.02
CA TRP A 75 -0.08 22.72 -10.22
C TRP A 75 -1.25 23.44 -10.93
N ASP A 76 -2.24 22.67 -11.39
CA ASP A 76 -3.45 23.12 -12.10
C ASP A 76 -3.18 24.04 -13.32
N THR A 77 -2.02 23.86 -13.96
CA THR A 77 -1.48 24.78 -14.96
C THR A 77 -1.01 24.05 -16.23
N GLY A 78 -1.35 24.65 -17.39
CA GLY A 78 -0.93 24.19 -18.71
C GLY A 78 0.31 24.90 -19.25
N TYR A 79 1.15 24.16 -19.98
CA TYR A 79 2.42 24.61 -20.51
C TYR A 79 2.60 24.23 -21.98
N THR A 80 3.09 25.16 -22.80
CA THR A 80 3.58 24.88 -24.17
C THR A 80 5.12 24.96 -24.15
N TRP A 81 5.81 24.00 -24.78
CA TRP A 81 7.26 23.96 -24.86
C TRP A 81 7.77 23.53 -26.25
N TYR A 82 9.04 23.85 -26.53
CA TYR A 82 9.72 23.46 -27.76
C TYR A 82 11.25 23.55 -27.62
N VAL A 83 11.97 22.85 -28.50
CA VAL A 83 13.44 22.80 -28.52
C VAL A 83 13.97 23.34 -29.86
N SER A 84 15.11 24.04 -29.81
CA SER A 84 15.89 24.46 -30.99
C SER A 84 17.34 24.00 -30.88
N PRO A 85 17.94 23.36 -31.91
CA PRO A 85 19.36 23.03 -31.91
C PRO A 85 20.23 24.29 -32.09
N ILE A 86 21.44 24.26 -31.53
CA ILE A 86 22.54 25.19 -31.78
C ILE A 86 23.64 24.42 -32.53
N PHE A 87 24.12 24.99 -33.63
CA PHE A 87 25.21 24.41 -34.43
C PHE A 87 26.58 25.01 -34.06
N SER A 88 27.65 24.31 -34.45
CA SER A 88 29.05 24.67 -34.13
C SER A 88 29.53 26.06 -34.62
N ASP A 89 28.79 26.74 -35.50
CA ASP A 89 29.07 28.13 -35.90
C ASP A 89 28.36 29.19 -35.04
N GLY A 90 27.55 28.75 -34.07
CA GLY A 90 26.73 29.59 -33.20
C GLY A 90 25.38 30.00 -33.79
N SER A 91 24.93 29.38 -34.89
CA SER A 91 23.57 29.56 -35.41
C SER A 91 22.57 28.64 -34.69
N GLN A 92 21.36 29.17 -34.45
CA GLN A 92 20.20 28.41 -34.00
C GLN A 92 19.46 27.86 -35.22
N GLY A 93 19.10 26.59 -35.19
CA GLY A 93 18.31 25.93 -36.23
C GLY A 93 16.81 26.24 -36.18
N ASP A 94 16.06 25.60 -37.06
CA ASP A 94 14.59 25.55 -36.95
C ASP A 94 14.18 24.76 -35.69
N VAL A 95 13.00 25.07 -35.15
CA VAL A 95 12.40 24.35 -34.00
C VAL A 95 12.14 22.89 -34.38
N ILE A 96 12.35 21.97 -33.44
CA ILE A 96 12.07 20.53 -33.57
C ILE A 96 10.56 20.29 -33.74
N GLU A 97 9.80 20.37 -32.65
CA GLU A 97 8.34 20.43 -32.63
C GLU A 97 7.87 21.35 -31.48
N TYR A 98 6.58 21.72 -31.48
CA TYR A 98 5.89 22.32 -30.34
C TYR A 98 5.02 21.26 -29.65
N SER A 99 5.32 20.98 -28.38
CA SER A 99 4.53 20.10 -27.51
C SER A 99 3.85 20.93 -26.42
N SER A 100 2.79 20.41 -25.83
CA SER A 100 2.10 21.01 -24.69
C SER A 100 1.64 19.95 -23.70
N PHE A 101 1.60 20.25 -22.41
CA PHE A 101 1.12 19.36 -21.36
C PHE A 101 0.44 20.16 -20.24
N ASP A 102 -0.45 19.49 -19.51
CA ASP A 102 -1.06 20.02 -18.29
C ASP A 102 -0.43 19.37 -17.06
N ILE A 103 -0.27 20.12 -15.96
CA ILE A 103 -0.02 19.55 -14.63
C ILE A 103 -1.36 19.45 -13.90
N SER A 104 -1.60 18.32 -13.22
CA SER A 104 -2.84 18.01 -12.51
C SER A 104 -2.99 18.84 -11.22
N SER A 105 -3.83 18.40 -10.28
CA SER A 105 -4.00 19.06 -8.98
C SER A 105 -3.13 18.38 -7.92
N ALA A 106 -2.61 19.16 -6.97
CA ALA A 106 -1.95 18.60 -5.79
C ALA A 106 -2.93 17.78 -4.93
N ARG A 107 -2.45 16.70 -4.29
CA ARG A 107 -3.28 15.81 -3.43
C ARG A 107 -3.05 16.03 -1.94
N SER A 108 -1.81 16.26 -1.53
CA SER A 108 -1.43 16.48 -0.15
C SER A 108 -1.57 17.95 0.28
N ASN A 109 -1.81 18.15 1.57
CA ASN A 109 -1.70 19.42 2.27
C ASN A 109 -0.56 19.39 3.31
N ALA A 110 0.47 18.58 3.06
CA ALA A 110 1.68 18.49 3.86
C ALA A 110 2.43 19.82 3.96
N TYR A 111 3.26 19.95 5.00
CA TYR A 111 4.12 21.11 5.22
C TYR A 111 5.36 20.71 6.03
N THR A 112 6.34 21.62 6.18
CA THR A 112 7.57 21.33 6.93
C THR A 112 7.85 22.32 8.06
N ILE A 113 8.70 21.89 9.00
CA ILE A 113 9.25 22.70 10.09
C ILE A 113 10.77 22.64 9.99
N GLN A 114 11.39 23.80 9.80
CA GLN A 114 12.82 23.95 9.57
C GLN A 114 13.55 24.29 10.88
N HIS A 115 14.43 23.39 11.35
CA HIS A 115 15.22 23.62 12.57
C HIS A 115 16.68 24.00 12.26
N ASN A 116 17.34 23.29 11.32
CA ASN A 116 18.72 23.60 10.90
C ASN A 116 18.97 23.30 9.40
N PRO A 117 18.53 24.19 8.47
CA PRO A 117 18.70 23.97 7.02
C PRO A 117 20.16 23.82 6.54
N GLU A 118 21.17 24.26 7.31
CA GLU A 118 22.58 24.05 6.94
C GLU A 118 23.06 22.59 7.13
N GLU A 119 22.23 21.71 7.73
CA GLU A 119 22.52 20.29 7.97
C GLU A 119 21.45 19.31 7.41
N TYR A 120 20.48 19.80 6.64
CA TYR A 120 19.48 18.98 5.93
C TYR A 120 20.15 18.03 4.92
N SER A 121 19.58 16.83 4.71
CA SER A 121 20.01 15.92 3.65
C SER A 121 19.33 16.28 2.34
N ASP A 122 20.05 16.97 1.45
CA ASP A 122 19.64 17.29 0.07
C ASP A 122 18.80 16.17 -0.57
N GLY A 123 17.64 16.54 -1.11
CA GLY A 123 16.71 15.59 -1.72
C GLY A 123 15.24 15.89 -1.44
N VAL A 124 14.38 14.95 -1.82
CA VAL A 124 12.92 15.00 -1.76
C VAL A 124 12.38 13.83 -0.94
N THR A 125 11.27 14.03 -0.22
CA THR A 125 10.70 13.01 0.66
C THR A 125 9.41 12.43 0.06
N ILE A 126 9.47 11.22 -0.48
CA ILE A 126 8.28 10.46 -0.91
C ILE A 126 7.61 9.81 0.31
N PHE A 127 6.28 9.74 0.32
CA PHE A 127 5.48 9.09 1.36
C PHE A 127 4.13 8.58 0.81
N SER A 128 3.40 7.82 1.62
CA SER A 128 2.08 7.28 1.27
C SER A 128 1.08 7.33 2.43
N SER A 129 -0.22 7.48 2.12
CA SER A 129 -1.33 7.27 3.04
C SER A 129 -1.98 5.90 2.78
N PHE A 130 -2.11 5.10 3.82
CA PHE A 130 -2.68 3.75 3.73
C PHE A 130 -4.19 3.77 3.48
N PHE A 131 -4.95 4.54 4.27
CA PHE A 131 -6.42 4.55 4.22
C PHE A 131 -7.00 5.43 3.10
N ASP A 132 -6.28 6.47 2.67
CA ASP A 132 -6.64 7.28 1.49
C ASP A 132 -6.12 6.67 0.16
N TYR A 133 -5.37 5.56 0.23
CA TYR A 133 -4.77 4.84 -0.89
C TYR A 133 -3.98 5.74 -1.88
N TYR A 134 -3.05 6.57 -1.40
CA TYR A 134 -2.24 7.40 -2.31
C TYR A 134 -0.80 7.59 -1.87
N SER A 135 0.02 8.03 -2.82
CA SER A 135 1.41 8.40 -2.60
C SER A 135 1.67 9.80 -3.12
N ALA A 136 2.58 10.52 -2.44
CA ALA A 136 3.01 11.86 -2.82
C ALA A 136 4.48 12.07 -2.42
N ALA A 137 5.11 13.09 -2.99
CA ALA A 137 6.45 13.52 -2.60
C ALA A 137 6.49 15.03 -2.35
N ILE A 138 7.28 15.43 -1.36
CA ILE A 138 7.52 16.84 -1.01
C ILE A 138 9.00 17.22 -1.13
N ASP A 139 9.26 18.49 -1.42
CA ASP A 139 10.59 19.09 -1.35
C ASP A 139 11.03 19.39 0.11
N GLU A 140 12.19 20.05 0.27
CA GLU A 140 12.69 20.53 1.57
C GLU A 140 11.67 21.47 2.25
N GLN A 141 11.02 22.33 1.48
CA GLN A 141 10.09 23.36 1.98
C GLN A 141 8.69 22.80 2.32
N GLY A 142 8.34 21.61 1.81
CA GLY A 142 7.04 20.96 2.03
C GLY A 142 6.03 21.18 0.90
N ASN A 143 6.44 21.74 -0.24
CA ASN A 143 5.57 21.80 -1.42
C ASN A 143 5.40 20.38 -1.96
N GLU A 144 4.18 19.97 -2.33
CA GLU A 144 4.01 18.73 -3.09
C GLU A 144 4.62 18.90 -4.49
N ILE A 145 5.46 17.94 -4.88
CA ILE A 145 6.18 17.94 -6.16
C ILE A 145 5.79 16.77 -7.06
N TRP A 146 5.16 15.72 -6.52
CA TRP A 146 4.62 14.58 -7.24
C TRP A 146 3.49 13.91 -6.46
N ASN A 147 2.52 13.30 -7.14
CA ASN A 147 1.53 12.41 -6.53
C ASN A 147 1.07 11.27 -7.47
N SER A 148 0.41 10.25 -6.92
CA SER A 148 -0.09 9.08 -7.68
C SER A 148 -1.32 9.36 -8.58
N GLY A 149 -1.65 10.63 -8.85
CA GLY A 149 -2.80 11.02 -9.67
C GLY A 149 -4.11 10.48 -9.11
N ASN A 150 -4.94 9.88 -9.95
CA ASN A 150 -6.15 9.17 -9.51
C ASN A 150 -5.91 7.67 -9.25
N GLU A 151 -4.67 7.20 -9.28
CA GLU A 151 -4.34 5.79 -9.05
C GLU A 151 -4.17 5.51 -7.55
N ASN A 152 -4.81 4.43 -7.10
CA ASN A 152 -4.85 4.01 -5.70
C ASN A 152 -3.55 3.29 -5.28
N ILE A 153 -2.40 3.97 -5.34
CA ILE A 153 -1.08 3.37 -5.12
C ILE A 153 -0.52 3.80 -3.76
N ILE A 154 -0.17 2.82 -2.93
CA ILE A 154 0.55 3.00 -1.66
C ILE A 154 2.01 2.62 -1.89
N PHE A 155 2.90 3.59 -1.85
CA PHE A 155 4.35 3.43 -1.81
C PHE A 155 4.78 2.63 -0.57
N TYR A 156 5.63 1.63 -0.74
CA TYR A 156 6.22 0.81 0.32
C TYR A 156 7.71 1.15 0.50
N ASN A 157 8.51 1.04 -0.56
CA ASN A 157 9.94 1.37 -0.51
C ASN A 157 10.50 1.78 -1.89
N THR A 158 11.76 2.23 -1.85
CA THR A 158 12.58 2.55 -3.02
C THR A 158 14.03 2.21 -2.71
N ASP A 159 14.81 1.95 -3.75
CA ASP A 159 16.22 1.62 -3.68
C ASP A 159 17.11 2.86 -3.95
N TYR A 160 18.41 2.66 -4.23
CA TYR A 160 19.30 3.77 -4.60
C TYR A 160 19.11 4.24 -6.07
N TYR A 161 18.63 3.37 -6.95
CA TYR A 161 18.47 3.62 -8.39
C TYR A 161 17.05 4.08 -8.79
N GLY A 162 16.17 4.30 -7.81
CA GLY A 162 14.86 4.93 -7.98
C GLY A 162 13.79 4.02 -8.58
N GLN A 163 13.87 2.71 -8.34
CA GLN A 163 12.73 1.79 -8.50
C GLN A 163 11.69 2.15 -7.43
N LEU A 164 10.40 2.07 -7.76
CA LEU A 164 9.31 2.33 -6.81
C LEU A 164 8.52 1.05 -6.59
N PHE A 165 8.48 0.61 -5.34
CA PHE A 165 7.78 -0.59 -4.90
C PHE A 165 6.62 -0.20 -3.98
N GLY A 166 5.48 -0.88 -4.12
CA GLY A 166 4.26 -0.53 -3.40
C GLY A 166 3.15 -1.56 -3.59
N ALA A 167 1.91 -1.15 -3.32
CA ALA A 167 0.71 -1.92 -3.60
C ALA A 167 -0.39 -1.06 -4.23
N LYS A 168 -1.29 -1.68 -5.01
CA LYS A 168 -2.40 -0.99 -5.70
C LYS A 168 -3.76 -1.47 -5.19
N ALA A 169 -4.56 -0.59 -4.60
CA ALA A 169 -5.82 -0.98 -3.98
C ALA A 169 -6.95 -1.21 -5.00
N ILE A 170 -7.38 -2.47 -5.11
CA ILE A 170 -8.45 -2.91 -6.02
C ILE A 170 -9.79 -2.87 -5.29
N LEU A 171 -10.45 -1.71 -5.32
CA LEU A 171 -11.73 -1.45 -4.61
C LEU A 171 -12.96 -2.10 -5.28
N SER A 172 -12.81 -3.21 -6.02
CA SER A 172 -13.84 -3.77 -6.91
C SER A 172 -14.55 -5.02 -6.38
N GLY A 173 -15.27 -4.86 -5.27
CA GLY A 173 -16.55 -5.54 -4.99
C GLY A 173 -16.65 -7.07 -4.81
N GLU A 174 -15.62 -7.85 -5.13
CA GLU A 174 -15.61 -9.32 -4.91
C GLU A 174 -14.60 -9.77 -3.84
N VAL A 175 -13.54 -8.98 -3.61
CA VAL A 175 -12.64 -9.11 -2.45
C VAL A 175 -12.38 -7.71 -1.89
N GLU A 176 -12.71 -7.49 -0.63
CA GLU A 176 -12.45 -6.23 0.07
C GLU A 176 -10.99 -6.20 0.52
N ASN A 177 -10.31 -5.06 0.35
CA ASN A 177 -8.89 -4.84 0.70
C ASN A 177 -7.85 -5.70 -0.05
N TYR A 178 -8.14 -6.18 -1.27
CA TYR A 178 -7.10 -6.77 -2.11
C TYR A 178 -6.12 -5.69 -2.60
N LEU A 179 -4.85 -5.84 -2.21
CA LEU A 179 -3.76 -4.86 -2.34
C LEU A 179 -2.53 -5.47 -3.03
N PRO A 180 -2.64 -5.91 -4.30
CA PRO A 180 -1.53 -6.57 -5.00
C PRO A 180 -0.28 -5.69 -5.03
N VAL A 181 0.85 -6.30 -4.69
CA VAL A 181 2.16 -5.63 -4.72
C VAL A 181 2.63 -5.38 -6.15
N ILE A 182 3.25 -4.22 -6.39
CA ILE A 182 3.66 -3.68 -7.70
C ILE A 182 5.03 -3.00 -7.69
N GLU A 183 5.77 -3.18 -8.78
CA GLU A 183 6.79 -2.22 -9.23
C GLU A 183 6.15 -1.23 -10.21
N TYR A 184 6.43 0.06 -10.08
CA TYR A 184 5.80 1.11 -10.90
C TYR A 184 6.73 2.30 -11.20
N ASP A 185 6.36 3.11 -12.19
CA ASP A 185 7.04 4.36 -12.54
C ASP A 185 6.32 5.62 -11.97
N LEU A 186 6.94 6.79 -12.10
CA LEU A 186 6.34 8.07 -11.67
C LEU A 186 5.09 8.49 -12.47
N ASN A 187 4.81 7.85 -13.61
CA ASN A 187 3.58 8.05 -14.37
C ASN A 187 2.44 7.13 -13.87
N ASN A 188 2.73 6.24 -12.90
CA ASN A 188 1.86 5.18 -12.38
C ASN A 188 1.65 4.02 -13.37
N THR A 189 2.56 3.85 -14.33
CA THR A 189 2.70 2.64 -15.15
C THR A 189 3.15 1.50 -14.25
N ILE A 190 2.40 0.39 -14.25
CA ILE A 190 2.82 -0.83 -13.55
C ILE A 190 3.86 -1.55 -14.43
N LEU A 191 5.06 -1.75 -13.90
CA LEU A 191 6.15 -2.47 -14.56
C LEU A 191 6.07 -3.98 -14.27
N TRP A 192 5.74 -4.32 -13.02
CA TRP A 192 5.45 -5.70 -12.59
C TRP A 192 4.37 -5.71 -11.49
N GLN A 193 3.62 -6.81 -11.39
CA GLN A 193 2.60 -7.04 -10.35
C GLN A 193 2.63 -8.51 -9.94
N GLU A 194 2.32 -8.82 -8.68
CA GLU A 194 2.21 -10.21 -8.23
C GLU A 194 1.13 -11.04 -8.97
N PRO A 195 1.29 -12.37 -9.02
CA PRO A 195 0.24 -13.30 -9.45
C PRO A 195 -0.89 -13.35 -8.43
N ALA A 196 -2.15 -13.21 -8.89
CA ALA A 196 -3.35 -13.14 -8.05
C ALA A 196 -3.81 -14.48 -7.44
N GLU A 197 -2.87 -15.36 -7.06
CA GLU A 197 -3.12 -16.58 -6.27
C GLU A 197 -2.66 -16.44 -4.81
N HIS A 198 -2.08 -15.30 -4.45
CA HIS A 198 -1.52 -15.00 -3.13
C HIS A 198 -2.02 -13.65 -2.60
N PHE A 199 -1.91 -13.46 -1.29
CA PHE A 199 -2.09 -12.16 -0.63
C PHE A 199 -0.70 -11.73 -0.17
N SER A 200 0.04 -11.03 -1.06
CA SER A 200 1.28 -10.40 -0.64
C SER A 200 1.00 -9.10 0.10
N HIS A 201 1.84 -8.75 1.08
CA HIS A 201 1.60 -7.62 1.96
C HIS A 201 2.88 -6.96 2.44
N HIS A 202 2.76 -5.67 2.78
CA HIS A 202 3.74 -4.81 3.47
C HIS A 202 5.09 -4.51 2.80
N GLU A 203 5.71 -5.44 2.07
CA GLU A 203 7.02 -5.21 1.46
C GLU A 203 7.24 -6.06 0.22
N MET A 204 7.81 -5.48 -0.83
CA MET A 204 8.45 -6.22 -1.93
C MET A 204 9.76 -5.54 -2.31
N ILE A 205 10.74 -6.32 -2.79
CA ILE A 205 11.97 -5.81 -3.40
C ILE A 205 12.33 -6.66 -4.62
N GLN A 206 13.09 -6.08 -5.56
CA GLN A 206 13.72 -6.83 -6.65
C GLN A 206 15.11 -7.33 -6.21
N LEU A 207 15.47 -8.55 -6.60
CA LEU A 207 16.80 -9.13 -6.39
C LEU A 207 17.70 -8.86 -7.61
N PRO A 208 19.05 -8.89 -7.47
CA PRO A 208 19.97 -8.71 -8.61
C PRO A 208 19.89 -9.78 -9.71
N SER A 209 19.05 -10.80 -9.54
CA SER A 209 18.66 -11.77 -10.57
C SER A 209 17.56 -11.25 -11.52
N GLY A 210 16.94 -10.11 -11.21
CA GLY A 210 15.71 -9.62 -11.86
C GLY A 210 14.43 -10.29 -11.34
N ASN A 211 14.53 -11.15 -10.32
CA ASN A 211 13.39 -11.78 -9.64
C ASN A 211 12.83 -10.86 -8.55
N TYR A 212 11.57 -11.06 -8.17
CA TYR A 212 10.91 -10.29 -7.11
C TYR A 212 10.71 -11.14 -5.87
N ILE A 213 10.84 -10.53 -4.68
CA ILE A 213 10.61 -11.21 -3.40
C ILE A 213 9.68 -10.38 -2.51
N SER A 214 8.68 -11.03 -1.91
CA SER A 214 7.68 -10.39 -1.04
C SER A 214 7.24 -11.32 0.10
N ILE A 215 6.41 -10.80 1.00
CA ILE A 215 5.83 -11.48 2.17
C ILE A 215 4.39 -11.88 1.81
N VAL A 216 4.02 -13.15 2.03
CA VAL A 216 2.70 -13.72 1.76
C VAL A 216 2.15 -14.40 3.02
N GLU A 217 0.88 -14.18 3.35
CA GLU A 217 0.23 -14.90 4.46
C GLU A 217 0.16 -16.43 4.20
N GLU A 218 0.48 -17.23 5.21
CA GLU A 218 0.21 -18.66 5.28
C GLU A 218 -0.66 -18.96 6.51
N ILE A 219 -1.63 -19.87 6.39
CA ILE A 219 -2.51 -20.25 7.51
C ILE A 219 -2.37 -21.74 7.82
N ARG A 220 -2.10 -22.09 9.08
CA ARG A 220 -2.05 -23.47 9.59
C ARG A 220 -2.77 -23.57 10.93
N ASP A 221 -3.32 -24.75 11.24
CA ASP A 221 -3.93 -25.01 12.55
C ASP A 221 -2.86 -25.02 13.66
N GLY A 222 -3.03 -24.22 14.70
CA GLY A 222 -2.17 -24.14 15.88
C GLY A 222 -2.95 -24.21 17.21
N PRO A 223 -2.25 -24.34 18.35
CA PRO A 223 -2.88 -24.49 19.66
C PRO A 223 -3.33 -23.15 20.25
N ILE A 224 -4.33 -23.16 21.14
CA ILE A 224 -4.65 -22.01 22.00
C ILE A 224 -3.96 -22.23 23.36
N PRO A 225 -3.09 -21.32 23.83
CA PRO A 225 -2.41 -21.47 25.12
C PRO A 225 -3.38 -21.53 26.31
N ASN A 226 -3.04 -22.34 27.33
CA ASN A 226 -3.85 -22.55 28.54
C ASN A 226 -3.67 -21.49 29.64
N ASN A 227 -2.82 -20.49 29.39
CA ASN A 227 -2.31 -19.55 30.38
C ASN A 227 -2.26 -18.10 29.85
N LEU A 228 -3.16 -17.74 28.92
CA LEU A 228 -3.26 -16.39 28.37
C LEU A 228 -3.63 -15.36 29.46
N PRO A 229 -3.26 -14.08 29.27
CA PRO A 229 -3.73 -12.96 30.11
C PRO A 229 -5.26 -12.92 30.26
N ASP A 230 -5.72 -12.22 31.29
CA ASP A 230 -7.11 -11.80 31.49
C ASP A 230 -8.17 -12.93 31.49
N ASN A 231 -7.71 -14.18 31.69
CA ASN A 231 -8.47 -15.44 31.60
C ASN A 231 -8.97 -15.78 30.18
N LEU A 232 -8.34 -15.24 29.14
CA LEU A 232 -8.76 -15.38 27.76
C LEU A 232 -8.84 -16.85 27.28
N SER A 233 -7.97 -17.73 27.77
CA SER A 233 -8.07 -19.20 27.55
C SER A 233 -9.43 -19.78 28.01
N VAL A 234 -10.03 -19.22 29.06
CA VAL A 234 -11.37 -19.60 29.55
C VAL A 234 -12.47 -19.05 28.64
N LEU A 235 -12.28 -17.88 28.04
CA LEU A 235 -13.22 -17.33 27.06
C LEU A 235 -13.25 -18.20 25.79
N PHE A 236 -12.08 -18.63 25.29
CA PHE A 236 -11.98 -19.62 24.21
C PHE A 236 -12.71 -20.94 24.59
N GLN A 237 -12.55 -21.43 25.82
CA GLN A 237 -13.28 -22.61 26.32
C GLN A 237 -14.81 -22.42 26.42
N LEU A 238 -15.29 -21.19 26.65
CA LEU A 238 -16.73 -20.89 26.73
C LEU A 238 -17.41 -20.85 25.35
N ILE A 239 -16.66 -20.65 24.27
CA ILE A 239 -17.16 -20.60 22.88
C ILE A 239 -16.98 -21.90 22.09
N GLY A 240 -16.14 -22.82 22.57
CA GLY A 240 -16.11 -24.22 22.11
C GLY A 240 -14.75 -24.91 22.08
N TYR A 241 -13.65 -24.18 22.26
CA TYR A 241 -12.29 -24.70 22.16
C TYR A 241 -11.84 -25.46 23.43
N VAL A 242 -10.73 -26.20 23.33
CA VAL A 242 -10.07 -26.92 24.43
C VAL A 242 -9.14 -25.98 25.22
N ALA A 243 -8.37 -25.15 24.52
CA ALA A 243 -7.34 -24.24 25.05
C ALA A 243 -6.42 -24.91 26.09
N ASP A 244 -5.83 -26.05 25.73
CA ASP A 244 -4.86 -26.78 26.56
C ASP A 244 -3.39 -26.46 26.24
N GLY A 245 -3.11 -25.65 25.21
CA GLY A 245 -1.76 -25.34 24.73
C GLY A 245 -1.06 -26.50 24.01
N VAL A 246 -1.80 -27.53 23.55
CA VAL A 246 -1.25 -28.73 22.89
C VAL A 246 -2.11 -29.18 21.70
N THR A 247 -3.42 -28.96 21.76
CA THR A 247 -4.37 -29.34 20.70
C THR A 247 -4.39 -28.26 19.62
N ASN A 248 -3.92 -28.58 18.41
CA ASN A 248 -4.08 -27.68 17.26
C ASN A 248 -5.58 -27.60 16.91
N GLU A 249 -6.16 -26.41 17.06
CA GLU A 249 -7.62 -26.19 17.00
C GLU A 249 -8.02 -24.78 16.54
N PHE A 250 -7.06 -23.92 16.24
CA PHE A 250 -7.27 -22.51 15.95
C PHE A 250 -6.42 -22.08 14.76
N LEU A 251 -6.94 -21.18 13.93
CA LEU A 251 -6.22 -20.68 12.76
C LEU A 251 -5.07 -19.79 13.24
N TRP A 252 -3.82 -20.18 12.98
CA TRP A 252 -2.66 -19.30 13.11
C TRP A 252 -2.31 -18.76 11.73
N VAL A 253 -2.10 -17.46 11.62
CA VAL A 253 -1.56 -16.79 10.43
C VAL A 253 -0.07 -16.57 10.68
N GLY A 254 0.76 -17.23 9.89
CA GLY A 254 2.20 -16.98 9.81
C GLY A 254 2.54 -16.37 8.46
N ASP A 255 3.79 -15.94 8.28
CA ASP A 255 4.24 -15.38 7.00
C ASP A 255 5.13 -16.37 6.23
N ARG A 256 5.10 -16.27 4.90
CA ARG A 256 5.96 -16.96 3.95
C ARG A 256 6.66 -15.94 3.06
N ILE A 257 7.99 -16.01 2.96
CA ILE A 257 8.77 -15.25 1.98
C ILE A 257 8.70 -16.01 0.65
N VAL A 258 8.39 -15.34 -0.45
CA VAL A 258 8.22 -15.96 -1.77
C VAL A 258 9.03 -15.21 -2.81
N GLU A 259 9.83 -15.91 -3.62
CA GLU A 259 10.57 -15.39 -4.77
C GLU A 259 9.86 -15.82 -6.07
N TRP A 260 9.54 -14.85 -6.95
CA TRP A 260 9.00 -15.11 -8.28
C TRP A 260 9.97 -14.70 -9.39
N ASP A 261 9.96 -15.46 -10.49
CA ASP A 261 10.57 -15.00 -11.74
C ASP A 261 9.77 -13.84 -12.37
N GLN A 262 10.36 -13.19 -13.38
CA GLN A 262 9.72 -12.09 -14.12
C GLN A 262 8.40 -12.46 -14.81
N ASN A 263 8.06 -13.76 -14.92
CA ASN A 263 6.80 -14.25 -15.49
C ASN A 263 5.75 -14.56 -14.40
N GLY A 264 6.08 -14.39 -13.12
CA GLY A 264 5.20 -14.70 -11.98
C GLY A 264 5.23 -16.17 -11.51
N ASN A 265 6.22 -16.97 -11.89
CA ASN A 265 6.38 -18.33 -11.35
C ASN A 265 7.13 -18.29 -10.03
N GLU A 266 6.60 -18.90 -8.95
CA GLU A 266 7.37 -19.14 -7.73
C GLU A 266 8.61 -20.02 -8.05
N VAL A 267 9.79 -19.54 -7.67
CA VAL A 267 11.08 -20.24 -7.84
C VAL A 267 11.73 -20.66 -6.52
N TRP A 268 11.42 -19.97 -5.43
CA TRP A 268 11.89 -20.26 -4.07
C TRP A 268 10.87 -19.75 -3.05
N SER A 269 10.77 -20.39 -1.87
CA SER A 269 10.02 -19.86 -0.74
C SER A 269 10.51 -20.40 0.61
N TRP A 270 10.18 -19.66 1.67
CA TRP A 270 10.58 -19.94 3.07
C TRP A 270 9.43 -19.58 4.01
N SER A 271 9.04 -20.47 4.92
CA SER A 271 7.87 -20.28 5.79
C SER A 271 8.25 -20.20 7.27
N THR A 272 7.67 -19.23 7.98
CA THR A 272 7.80 -19.11 9.44
C THR A 272 7.34 -20.38 10.18
N PHE A 273 6.34 -21.12 9.68
CA PHE A 273 5.89 -22.38 10.30
C PHE A 273 6.89 -23.53 10.19
N ASP A 274 7.84 -23.47 9.26
CA ASP A 274 8.82 -24.53 9.04
C ASP A 274 10.16 -24.24 9.75
N TYR A 275 10.39 -22.99 10.17
CA TYR A 275 11.65 -22.52 10.79
C TYR A 275 11.50 -21.87 12.19
N TYR A 276 10.31 -21.37 12.57
CA TYR A 276 10.03 -20.88 13.92
C TYR A 276 9.24 -21.91 14.74
N ASN A 277 9.38 -21.80 16.06
CA ASN A 277 8.71 -22.67 17.02
C ASN A 277 7.43 -21.99 17.54
N MET A 278 6.26 -22.61 17.34
CA MET A 278 4.94 -22.08 17.76
C MET A 278 4.74 -21.98 19.29
N ILE A 279 5.77 -22.22 20.11
CA ILE A 279 5.79 -21.84 21.53
C ILE A 279 6.32 -20.42 21.77
N ASP A 280 6.87 -19.78 20.74
CA ASP A 280 7.21 -18.36 20.72
C ASP A 280 6.00 -17.59 20.20
N TYR A 281 5.36 -16.81 21.06
CA TYR A 281 4.23 -15.95 20.72
C TYR A 281 4.16 -14.81 21.74
N ASP A 282 3.57 -13.68 21.35
CA ASP A 282 3.33 -12.58 22.29
C ASP A 282 2.40 -13.00 23.45
N THR A 283 2.74 -12.55 24.65
CA THR A 283 1.98 -12.77 25.89
C THR A 283 1.80 -11.49 26.72
N ILE A 284 2.15 -10.34 26.14
CA ILE A 284 2.28 -9.05 26.83
C ILE A 284 1.44 -7.98 26.11
N ALA A 285 1.57 -7.86 24.79
CA ALA A 285 0.98 -6.79 23.96
C ALA A 285 -0.45 -7.12 23.46
N GLY A 286 -1.16 -7.99 24.17
CA GLY A 286 -2.59 -8.24 23.93
C GLY A 286 -2.95 -9.01 22.65
N THR A 287 -2.01 -9.37 21.75
CA THR A 287 -2.31 -9.94 20.42
C THR A 287 -3.33 -11.11 20.40
N TRP A 288 -3.36 -11.94 21.43
CA TRP A 288 -4.37 -13.00 21.60
C TRP A 288 -5.81 -12.49 21.80
N GLY A 289 -5.99 -11.32 22.40
CA GLY A 289 -7.29 -10.63 22.54
C GLY A 289 -7.84 -10.22 21.18
N THR A 290 -7.00 -9.60 20.34
CA THR A 290 -7.28 -9.39 18.91
C THR A 290 -7.63 -10.71 18.23
N ALA A 291 -6.85 -11.78 18.47
CA ALA A 291 -7.11 -13.08 17.88
C ALA A 291 -8.46 -13.71 18.27
N PHE A 292 -8.89 -13.55 19.52
CA PHE A 292 -10.23 -13.95 19.97
C PHE A 292 -11.32 -13.18 19.23
N ASN A 293 -11.13 -11.87 19.03
CA ASN A 293 -12.04 -11.02 18.28
C ASN A 293 -12.05 -11.34 16.77
N ASP A 294 -10.92 -11.68 16.16
CA ASP A 294 -10.83 -11.96 14.71
C ASP A 294 -11.16 -13.41 14.33
N GLY A 295 -11.01 -14.35 15.28
CA GLY A 295 -11.17 -15.78 15.03
C GLY A 295 -9.94 -16.47 14.42
N ARG A 296 -8.82 -15.75 14.30
CA ARG A 296 -7.49 -16.23 13.87
C ARG A 296 -6.39 -15.52 14.66
N PHE A 297 -5.30 -16.19 14.98
CA PHE A 297 -4.14 -15.60 15.65
C PHE A 297 -3.09 -15.18 14.61
N ASP A 298 -2.93 -13.88 14.43
CA ASP A 298 -1.82 -13.29 13.68
C ASP A 298 -0.52 -13.44 14.48
N TRP A 299 0.27 -14.44 14.12
CA TRP A 299 1.38 -14.95 14.93
C TRP A 299 2.68 -14.17 14.71
N THR A 300 3.02 -13.89 13.46
CA THR A 300 4.33 -13.30 13.10
C THR A 300 4.23 -11.89 12.53
N HIS A 301 3.16 -11.55 11.80
CA HIS A 301 2.92 -10.22 11.20
C HIS A 301 4.19 -9.60 10.60
N ALA A 302 4.70 -10.16 9.50
CA ALA A 302 5.95 -9.70 8.93
C ALA A 302 5.75 -8.44 8.08
N ASN A 303 6.63 -7.45 8.31
CA ASN A 303 6.38 -6.06 7.89
C ASN A 303 7.58 -5.36 7.25
N ALA A 304 8.67 -6.10 6.98
CA ALA A 304 9.82 -5.63 6.22
C ALA A 304 10.70 -6.79 5.74
N LEU A 305 11.28 -6.61 4.56
CA LEU A 305 12.32 -7.43 3.95
C LEU A 305 13.49 -6.52 3.56
N ALA A 306 14.72 -7.05 3.64
CA ALA A 306 15.89 -6.48 2.99
C ALA A 306 16.81 -7.59 2.50
N TYR A 307 17.51 -7.37 1.39
CA TYR A 307 18.49 -8.32 0.84
C TYR A 307 19.91 -7.74 0.92
N SER A 308 20.90 -8.60 1.14
CA SER A 308 22.32 -8.23 1.12
C SER A 308 23.10 -9.13 0.16
N GLU A 309 23.50 -8.56 -0.98
CA GLU A 309 24.27 -9.27 -2.00
C GLU A 309 25.61 -9.80 -1.50
N GLN A 310 26.25 -9.06 -0.58
CA GLN A 310 27.56 -9.40 -0.04
C GLN A 310 27.54 -10.74 0.72
N ASP A 311 26.43 -11.02 1.39
CA ASP A 311 26.27 -12.13 2.32
C ASP A 311 25.36 -13.25 1.76
N ASP A 312 24.70 -13.05 0.60
CA ASP A 312 23.60 -13.88 0.09
C ASP A 312 22.53 -14.12 1.17
N ALA A 313 22.05 -13.03 1.76
CA ALA A 313 21.21 -13.08 2.96
C ALA A 313 19.98 -12.18 2.86
N ILE A 314 18.83 -12.74 3.23
CA ILE A 314 17.57 -12.02 3.45
C ILE A 314 17.48 -11.67 4.93
N TYR A 315 17.03 -10.46 5.23
CA TYR A 315 16.70 -9.97 6.56
C TYR A 315 15.19 -9.75 6.63
N PHE A 316 14.55 -10.33 7.64
CA PHE A 316 13.10 -10.45 7.74
C PHE A 316 12.61 -9.95 9.11
N SER A 317 11.67 -8.99 9.12
CA SER A 317 11.10 -8.41 10.34
C SER A 317 9.76 -9.04 10.66
N SER A 318 9.63 -9.69 11.81
CA SER A 318 8.37 -10.13 12.42
C SER A 318 7.98 -9.15 13.53
N ARG A 319 6.83 -8.49 13.38
CA ARG A 319 6.31 -7.51 14.34
C ARG A 319 5.91 -8.19 15.65
N HIS A 320 5.08 -9.24 15.57
CA HIS A 320 4.47 -9.86 16.76
C HIS A 320 5.43 -10.74 17.57
N LEU A 321 6.52 -11.23 16.96
CA LEU A 321 7.62 -11.85 17.71
C LEU A 321 8.71 -10.86 18.14
N SER A 322 8.59 -9.58 17.74
CA SER A 322 9.60 -8.53 17.96
C SER A 322 11.01 -8.98 17.56
N ARG A 323 11.10 -9.58 16.37
CA ARG A 323 12.24 -10.38 15.90
C ARG A 323 12.68 -9.95 14.51
N ILE A 324 13.99 -9.74 14.34
CA ILE A 324 14.64 -9.59 13.03
C ILE A 324 15.50 -10.84 12.79
N THR A 325 15.31 -11.49 11.66
CA THR A 325 15.94 -12.78 11.34
C THR A 325 16.80 -12.65 10.09
N LYS A 326 18.05 -13.15 10.13
CA LYS A 326 18.93 -13.25 8.97
C LYS A 326 18.90 -14.68 8.43
N ILE A 327 18.52 -14.85 7.17
CA ILE A 327 18.32 -16.14 6.48
C ILE A 327 19.33 -16.21 5.34
N ASN A 328 20.07 -17.31 5.19
CA ASN A 328 20.85 -17.51 3.96
C ASN A 328 19.91 -17.86 2.81
N HIS A 329 19.93 -17.06 1.75
CA HIS A 329 19.01 -17.20 0.63
C HIS A 329 19.22 -18.53 -0.13
N THR A 330 20.47 -18.88 -0.46
CA THR A 330 20.81 -20.14 -1.15
C THR A 330 20.34 -21.42 -0.42
N THR A 331 20.32 -21.46 0.92
CA THR A 331 19.95 -22.69 1.67
C THR A 331 18.61 -22.64 2.40
N GLY A 332 18.07 -21.46 2.69
CA GLY A 332 16.95 -21.26 3.60
C GLY A 332 17.30 -21.40 5.10
N ASP A 333 18.55 -21.72 5.45
CA ASP A 333 18.98 -21.84 6.85
C ASP A 333 18.96 -20.45 7.53
N VAL A 334 18.35 -20.39 8.73
CA VAL A 334 18.47 -19.22 9.60
C VAL A 334 19.91 -19.12 10.11
N ILE A 335 20.55 -17.96 9.88
CA ILE A 335 21.91 -17.64 10.35
C ILE A 335 21.88 -17.17 11.80
N TRP A 336 20.89 -16.33 12.15
CA TRP A 336 20.57 -15.92 13.52
C TRP A 336 19.19 -15.25 13.61
N ASN A 337 18.64 -15.21 14.83
CA ASN A 337 17.50 -14.39 15.22
C ASN A 337 17.96 -13.30 16.21
N LEU A 338 17.64 -12.03 15.93
CA LEU A 338 17.79 -10.90 16.85
C LEU A 338 16.42 -10.53 17.44
N GLY A 339 16.34 -10.31 18.75
CA GLY A 339 15.11 -9.83 19.40
C GLY A 339 15.07 -10.07 20.91
N MET A 340 13.85 -10.26 21.42
CA MET A 340 13.56 -10.62 22.81
C MET A 340 13.76 -12.12 23.08
N ASP A 341 14.13 -12.48 24.32
CA ASP A 341 14.12 -13.89 24.76
C ASP A 341 12.71 -14.48 24.70
N MET A 342 12.56 -15.59 23.96
CA MET A 342 11.30 -16.32 23.78
C MET A 342 11.41 -17.79 24.29
N PRO A 343 10.30 -18.50 24.58
CA PRO A 343 10.30 -19.80 25.25
C PRO A 343 11.06 -20.93 24.55
N SER A 344 11.29 -20.85 23.25
CA SER A 344 12.17 -21.76 22.49
C SER A 344 13.64 -21.72 22.93
N GLY A 345 14.16 -20.52 23.20
CA GLY A 345 15.59 -20.24 23.26
C GLY A 345 16.26 -20.07 21.89
N ASP A 346 15.49 -19.91 20.80
CA ASP A 346 15.99 -19.78 19.42
C ASP A 346 16.45 -18.34 19.07
N VAL A 347 16.48 -17.41 20.04
CA VAL A 347 16.92 -16.01 19.85
C VAL A 347 18.35 -15.82 20.34
N ASP A 348 19.25 -15.46 19.43
CA ASP A 348 20.69 -15.47 19.66
C ASP A 348 21.21 -14.21 20.36
N CYS A 349 20.69 -13.03 19.97
CA CYS A 349 21.18 -11.75 20.48
C CYS A 349 20.13 -10.63 20.43
N GLY A 350 20.48 -9.45 20.98
CA GLY A 350 19.65 -8.24 20.91
C GLY A 350 18.75 -7.98 22.12
N GLN A 351 18.70 -8.87 23.11
CA GLN A 351 17.86 -8.77 24.30
C GLN A 351 17.99 -7.42 25.03
N GLU A 352 19.22 -6.89 25.13
CA GLU A 352 19.53 -5.63 25.83
C GLU A 352 19.18 -4.37 25.00
N ILE A 353 18.69 -4.51 23.76
CA ILE A 353 18.24 -3.40 22.90
C ILE A 353 16.75 -3.08 23.16
N GLY A 354 15.97 -4.11 23.46
CA GLY A 354 14.53 -3.99 23.74
C GLY A 354 13.71 -3.51 22.54
N ASN A 355 13.96 -4.07 21.35
CA ASN A 355 13.07 -3.93 20.20
C ASN A 355 11.69 -4.50 20.54
N ASN A 356 10.63 -3.83 20.11
CA ASN A 356 9.25 -4.26 20.26
C ASN A 356 8.38 -3.74 19.11
N PHE A 357 7.72 -4.67 18.41
CA PHE A 357 6.79 -4.38 17.31
C PHE A 357 7.44 -3.58 16.15
N GLN A 358 8.73 -3.80 15.90
CA GLN A 358 9.55 -2.98 14.99
C GLN A 358 9.11 -3.06 13.51
N HIS A 359 9.31 -1.98 12.77
CA HIS A 359 9.02 -1.83 11.33
C HIS A 359 10.25 -1.35 10.55
N SER A 360 10.32 -1.71 9.27
CA SER A 360 11.42 -1.45 8.32
C SER A 360 12.76 -2.08 8.70
N ILE A 361 13.53 -2.48 7.68
CA ILE A 361 14.92 -2.90 7.80
C ILE A 361 15.70 -2.20 6.69
N GLN A 362 16.67 -1.36 7.04
CA GLN A 362 17.73 -0.96 6.12
C GLN A 362 19.04 -1.61 6.58
N VAL A 363 19.63 -2.44 5.72
CA VAL A 363 20.96 -3.02 5.94
C VAL A 363 21.99 -2.10 5.31
N LEU A 364 22.94 -1.61 6.09
CA LEU A 364 24.01 -0.74 5.63
C LEU A 364 25.22 -1.57 5.14
N GLU A 365 26.06 -1.01 4.26
CA GLU A 365 27.27 -1.67 3.72
C GLU A 365 28.21 -2.28 4.79
N ASN A 366 28.20 -1.71 6.00
CA ASN A 366 29.03 -2.15 7.13
C ASN A 366 28.40 -3.29 7.95
N GLY A 367 27.22 -3.79 7.57
CA GLY A 367 26.44 -4.81 8.27
C GLY A 367 25.56 -4.28 9.41
N ASN A 368 25.52 -2.96 9.68
CA ASN A 368 24.58 -2.39 10.66
C ASN A 368 23.15 -2.43 10.11
N ILE A 369 22.18 -2.48 11.03
CA ILE A 369 20.75 -2.41 10.72
C ILE A 369 20.18 -1.09 11.26
N VAL A 370 19.44 -0.37 10.42
CA VAL A 370 18.56 0.73 10.83
C VAL A 370 17.11 0.26 10.75
N THR A 371 16.32 0.58 11.78
CA THR A 371 14.94 0.11 11.95
C THR A 371 14.16 1.06 12.87
N LEU A 372 12.82 1.03 12.78
CA LEU A 372 11.92 1.75 13.68
C LEU A 372 11.40 0.78 14.74
N ASP A 373 11.61 1.09 16.01
CA ASP A 373 11.05 0.38 17.16
C ASP A 373 9.75 1.09 17.60
N ASN A 374 8.59 0.47 17.38
CA ASN A 374 7.31 1.19 17.49
C ASN A 374 6.91 1.52 18.93
N GLY A 375 7.40 0.76 19.92
CA GLY A 375 7.25 1.13 21.34
C GLY A 375 5.97 0.65 22.03
N ASN A 376 5.17 -0.19 21.37
CA ASN A 376 3.88 -0.72 21.84
C ASN A 376 3.89 -1.31 23.26
N ILE A 377 5.02 -1.81 23.75
CA ILE A 377 5.17 -2.33 25.13
C ILE A 377 6.42 -1.78 25.83
N SER A 378 6.87 -0.57 25.43
CA SER A 378 8.10 0.03 25.96
C SER A 378 8.04 0.36 27.45
N GLU A 379 6.85 0.60 28.01
CA GLU A 379 6.65 0.75 29.46
C GLU A 379 7.09 -0.50 30.23
N THR A 380 6.80 -1.69 29.67
CA THR A 380 7.11 -2.99 30.28
C THR A 380 8.55 -3.43 30.02
N LEU A 381 9.06 -3.21 28.81
CA LEU A 381 10.40 -3.68 28.41
C LEU A 381 11.50 -2.64 28.70
N ASN A 382 11.29 -1.41 28.25
CA ASN A 382 12.29 -0.33 28.30
C ASN A 382 12.13 0.56 29.54
N ASN A 383 11.04 0.40 30.31
CA ASN A 383 10.70 1.16 31.52
C ASN A 383 10.48 2.67 31.22
N THR A 384 9.80 2.98 30.12
CA THR A 384 9.33 4.34 29.79
C THR A 384 8.09 4.71 30.63
N ASP A 385 7.81 6.02 30.76
CA ASP A 385 6.62 6.52 31.49
C ASP A 385 5.31 6.46 30.65
N TYR A 386 5.42 6.17 29.34
CA TYR A 386 4.35 6.01 28.35
C TYR A 386 4.87 5.17 27.15
N PRO A 387 4.01 4.62 26.26
CA PRO A 387 4.44 3.95 25.03
C PRO A 387 5.28 4.87 24.13
N THR A 388 6.50 4.46 23.77
CA THR A 388 7.52 5.36 23.18
C THR A 388 8.17 4.74 21.94
N THR A 389 7.85 5.30 20.77
CA THR A 389 8.49 4.94 19.50
C THR A 389 9.94 5.43 19.44
N ARG A 390 10.85 4.67 18.83
CA ARG A 390 12.29 4.97 18.75
C ARG A 390 12.87 4.64 17.38
N GLY A 391 13.71 5.50 16.83
CA GLY A 391 14.57 5.13 15.70
C GLY A 391 15.88 4.53 16.21
N LEU A 392 16.39 3.45 15.60
CA LEU A 392 17.58 2.72 16.06
C LEU A 392 18.61 2.53 14.94
N GLU A 393 19.91 2.62 15.27
CA GLU A 393 21.00 1.99 14.51
C GLU A 393 21.68 0.92 15.39
N ILE A 394 21.62 -0.32 14.92
CA ILE A 394 22.14 -1.51 15.60
C ILE A 394 23.41 -1.97 14.88
N ASN A 395 24.54 -2.02 15.58
CA ASN A 395 25.68 -2.79 15.11
C ASN A 395 25.41 -4.27 15.39
N ILE A 396 25.56 -5.11 14.36
CA ILE A 396 25.47 -6.56 14.47
C ILE A 396 26.67 -7.22 13.81
N SER A 397 26.98 -8.43 14.25
CA SER A 397 28.11 -9.22 13.75
C SER A 397 27.82 -10.71 13.90
N ASP A 398 28.04 -11.46 12.82
CA ASP A 398 27.85 -12.91 12.79
C ASP A 398 28.93 -13.61 13.63
N THR A 399 28.56 -14.70 14.32
CA THR A 399 29.47 -15.53 15.12
C THR A 399 29.37 -17.01 14.72
N ASN A 400 30.04 -17.92 15.44
CA ASN A 400 29.90 -19.36 15.15
C ASN A 400 28.63 -19.98 15.77
N ASP A 401 27.99 -19.26 16.71
CA ASP A 401 26.95 -19.75 17.61
C ASP A 401 25.84 -18.69 17.73
N GLY A 402 25.41 -18.10 16.59
CA GLY A 402 24.44 -16.99 16.53
C GLY A 402 25.06 -15.62 16.25
N CYS A 403 24.44 -14.53 16.71
CA CYS A 403 24.92 -13.15 16.52
C CYS A 403 25.51 -12.50 17.78
N ASN A 404 26.20 -11.37 17.59
CA ASN A 404 26.47 -10.40 18.65
C ASN A 404 26.05 -9.00 18.16
N ALA A 405 25.15 -8.36 18.89
CA ALA A 405 24.58 -7.05 18.55
C ALA A 405 24.67 -6.04 19.70
N SER A 406 24.73 -4.76 19.35
CA SER A 406 24.69 -3.63 20.28
C SER A 406 24.16 -2.37 19.61
N LEU A 407 23.32 -1.63 20.33
CA LEU A 407 22.81 -0.32 19.91
C LEU A 407 23.97 0.68 19.76
N LEU A 408 24.11 1.28 18.57
CA LEU A 408 25.06 2.38 18.31
C LEU A 408 24.43 3.75 18.54
N TRP A 409 23.17 3.89 18.12
CA TRP A 409 22.42 5.13 18.16
C TRP A 409 20.94 4.83 18.39
N SER A 410 20.27 5.67 19.17
CA SER A 410 18.82 5.73 19.23
C SER A 410 18.33 7.16 19.41
N TYR A 411 17.11 7.40 18.96
CA TYR A 411 16.35 8.60 19.30
C TYR A 411 14.94 8.19 19.70
N ASP A 412 14.53 8.60 20.91
CA ASP A 412 13.22 8.30 21.48
C ASP A 412 12.26 9.45 21.11
N LEU A 413 11.09 9.13 20.54
CA LEU A 413 10.11 10.14 20.12
C LEU A 413 9.31 10.70 21.31
N PRO A 414 8.87 11.96 21.25
CA PRO A 414 7.85 12.51 22.15
C PRO A 414 6.55 11.68 22.18
N GLU A 415 5.81 11.79 23.28
CA GLU A 415 4.52 11.13 23.52
C GLU A 415 3.49 11.42 22.40
N ASP A 416 3.43 12.66 21.92
CA ASP A 416 2.55 13.10 20.81
C ASP A 416 2.95 12.53 19.44
N LEU A 417 4.14 11.94 19.32
CA LEU A 417 4.68 11.31 18.11
C LEU A 417 4.76 9.77 18.22
N PHE A 418 4.17 9.16 19.25
CA PHE A 418 4.03 7.71 19.35
C PHE A 418 3.25 7.12 18.16
N GLY A 419 3.77 6.04 17.58
CA GLY A 419 3.21 5.32 16.45
C GLY A 419 3.19 3.81 16.68
N PHE A 420 2.04 3.30 17.13
CA PHE A 420 1.79 1.89 17.46
C PHE A 420 1.95 0.88 16.30
N ALA A 421 2.04 1.36 15.06
CA ALA A 421 2.22 0.57 13.85
C ALA A 421 2.79 1.45 12.75
N SER A 422 3.18 0.83 11.63
CA SER A 422 3.61 1.53 10.43
C SER A 422 4.89 2.37 10.62
N GLY A 423 5.25 3.16 9.61
CA GLY A 423 6.44 3.99 9.63
C GLY A 423 7.73 3.22 9.30
N ASN A 424 8.86 3.93 9.41
CA ASN A 424 10.19 3.40 9.10
C ASN A 424 11.31 4.28 9.66
N ALA A 425 12.55 3.79 9.60
CA ALA A 425 13.75 4.59 9.79
C ALA A 425 14.70 4.41 8.59
N GLN A 426 15.37 5.48 8.16
CA GLN A 426 16.33 5.48 7.04
C GLN A 426 17.59 6.27 7.40
N LYS A 427 18.76 5.68 7.15
CA LYS A 427 20.06 6.37 7.17
C LYS A 427 20.21 7.22 5.91
N LEU A 428 20.57 8.49 6.10
CA LEU A 428 20.73 9.47 5.02
C LEU A 428 22.20 9.67 4.63
N ASN A 429 22.43 10.17 3.41
CA ASN A 429 23.77 10.28 2.81
C ASN A 429 24.70 11.26 3.56
N ASN A 430 24.15 12.26 4.25
CA ASN A 430 24.91 13.16 5.15
C ASN A 430 25.26 12.50 6.51
N GLY A 431 24.71 11.32 6.81
CA GLY A 431 24.89 10.58 8.06
C GLY A 431 23.74 10.74 9.07
N ASN A 432 22.77 11.62 8.81
CA ASN A 432 21.56 11.79 9.61
C ASN A 432 20.62 10.57 9.48
N TYR A 433 19.51 10.61 10.21
CA TYR A 433 18.44 9.61 10.14
C TYR A 433 17.11 10.31 9.84
N LEU A 434 16.33 9.76 8.92
CA LEU A 434 14.91 10.04 8.80
C LEU A 434 14.15 9.02 9.66
N ILE A 435 13.30 9.48 10.58
CA ILE A 435 12.36 8.66 11.35
C ILE A 435 10.94 9.04 10.93
N THR A 436 10.14 8.07 10.51
CA THR A 436 8.75 8.26 10.08
C THR A 436 7.81 7.54 11.05
N THR A 437 6.78 8.22 11.54
CA THR A 437 5.78 7.72 12.50
C THR A 437 4.36 8.15 12.09
N VAL A 438 3.34 7.35 12.46
CA VAL A 438 1.93 7.78 12.36
C VAL A 438 1.55 8.84 13.38
N GLY A 439 2.34 8.99 14.46
CA GLY A 439 2.16 10.03 15.48
C GLY A 439 2.22 11.45 14.91
N GLY A 440 1.51 12.38 15.56
CA GLY A 440 1.36 13.76 15.09
C GLY A 440 0.67 13.90 13.74
N GLY A 441 -0.18 12.96 13.33
CA GLY A 441 -0.88 12.98 12.04
C GLY A 441 0.05 12.65 10.85
N GLY A 442 0.92 11.66 11.01
CA GLY A 442 1.97 11.33 10.06
C GLY A 442 3.11 12.35 10.11
N THR A 443 4.17 12.05 10.85
CA THR A 443 5.37 12.89 10.97
C THR A 443 6.60 12.14 10.46
N SER A 444 7.44 12.83 9.69
CA SER A 444 8.84 12.46 9.48
C SER A 444 9.77 13.46 10.17
N LEU A 445 10.80 12.99 10.86
CA LEU A 445 11.85 13.81 11.49
C LEU A 445 13.20 13.48 10.86
N GLU A 446 13.95 14.49 10.41
CA GLU A 446 15.38 14.32 10.15
C GLU A 446 16.18 14.70 11.41
N ILE A 447 17.05 13.80 11.87
CA ILE A 447 17.76 13.91 13.14
C ILE A 447 19.25 13.61 12.95
N SER A 448 20.11 14.46 13.51
CA SER A 448 21.56 14.28 13.44
C SER A 448 22.06 13.15 14.35
N PRO A 449 23.27 12.60 14.11
CA PRO A 449 23.92 11.65 15.02
C PRO A 449 24.18 12.16 16.45
N ASN A 450 23.93 13.44 16.74
CA ASN A 450 24.01 14.04 18.08
C ASN A 450 22.64 14.19 18.77
N ASN A 451 21.56 13.68 18.15
CA ASN A 451 20.16 13.78 18.58
C ASN A 451 19.61 15.22 18.55
N GLU A 452 20.04 16.01 17.56
CA GLU A 452 19.47 17.33 17.26
C GLU A 452 18.52 17.20 16.06
N ILE A 453 17.29 17.70 16.19
CA ILE A 453 16.29 17.71 15.10
C ILE A 453 16.73 18.77 14.07
N ILE A 454 16.71 18.39 12.80
CA ILE A 454 17.16 19.20 11.65
C ILE A 454 15.96 19.71 10.86
N TRP A 455 14.97 18.84 10.64
CA TRP A 455 13.79 19.07 9.79
C TRP A 455 12.63 18.20 10.27
N GLU A 456 11.39 18.69 10.11
CA GLU A 456 10.19 17.86 10.23
C GLU A 456 9.34 18.00 8.96
N GLY A 457 8.82 16.88 8.46
CA GLY A 457 7.71 16.84 7.50
C GLY A 457 6.43 16.42 8.23
N LYS A 458 5.35 17.18 8.06
CA LYS A 458 4.02 16.89 8.60
C LYS A 458 3.10 16.58 7.45
N TYR A 459 2.58 15.36 7.40
CA TYR A 459 1.75 14.87 6.28
C TYR A 459 0.26 15.12 6.47
N ASN A 460 -0.17 15.47 7.70
CA ASN A 460 -1.57 15.73 8.06
C ASN A 460 -2.53 14.55 7.79
N LEU A 461 -1.98 13.33 7.86
CA LEU A 461 -2.67 12.06 7.71
C LEU A 461 -3.15 11.60 9.09
N SER A 462 -4.39 11.98 9.44
CA SER A 462 -5.00 11.68 10.74
C SER A 462 -6.07 10.59 10.65
N LEU A 463 -6.03 9.67 11.62
CA LEU A 463 -7.02 8.60 11.78
C LEU A 463 -8.44 9.17 11.99
N PRO A 464 -9.49 8.47 11.53
CA PRO A 464 -9.46 7.18 10.82
C PRO A 464 -9.25 7.31 9.30
N ASN A 465 -9.13 8.54 8.77
CA ASN A 465 -9.19 8.78 7.33
C ASN A 465 -7.85 8.54 6.62
N GLY A 466 -6.74 8.93 7.26
CA GLY A 466 -5.40 8.78 6.72
C GLY A 466 -4.40 8.30 7.77
N ALA A 467 -3.35 7.60 7.34
CA ALA A 467 -2.23 7.21 8.18
C ALA A 467 -1.00 6.99 7.28
N VAL A 468 0.16 7.53 7.66
CA VAL A 468 1.38 7.34 6.85
C VAL A 468 1.79 5.86 6.86
N TYR A 469 2.00 5.27 5.67
CA TYR A 469 2.50 3.91 5.57
C TYR A 469 4.02 3.89 5.69
N ARG A 470 4.70 4.49 4.71
CA ARG A 470 6.16 4.61 4.63
C ARG A 470 6.54 6.01 4.14
N ALA A 471 7.75 6.46 4.42
CA ALA A 471 8.35 7.63 3.79
C ALA A 471 9.86 7.51 3.65
N ASN A 472 10.41 7.91 2.49
CA ASN A 472 11.83 7.84 2.19
C ASN A 472 12.37 9.15 1.61
N ARG A 473 13.61 9.50 1.96
CA ARG A 473 14.38 10.57 1.31
C ARG A 473 15.08 10.00 0.08
N LEU A 474 14.74 10.53 -1.09
CA LEU A 474 15.37 10.30 -2.39
C LEU A 474 16.27 11.51 -2.73
N SER A 475 17.33 11.33 -3.51
CA SER A 475 18.19 12.44 -3.95
C SER A 475 17.48 13.39 -4.95
N SER A 476 16.60 12.84 -5.78
CA SER A 476 15.58 13.57 -6.55
C SER A 476 14.48 12.59 -6.98
N LEU A 477 13.46 13.03 -7.71
CA LEU A 477 12.54 12.11 -8.39
C LEU A 477 13.21 11.31 -9.52
N TYR A 478 14.37 11.75 -10.01
CA TYR A 478 15.10 11.12 -11.12
C TYR A 478 16.53 10.71 -10.69
N PRO A 479 16.69 9.72 -9.79
CA PRO A 479 18.00 9.23 -9.38
C PRO A 479 18.87 8.82 -10.57
N ILE A 480 18.30 7.97 -11.44
CA ILE A 480 18.93 7.53 -12.69
C ILE A 480 18.19 8.11 -13.88
N THR A 481 18.94 8.82 -14.73
CA THR A 481 18.47 9.45 -15.96
C THR A 481 19.70 9.77 -16.80
N TYR A 482 19.64 9.57 -18.12
CA TYR A 482 20.83 9.66 -18.96
C TYR A 482 20.50 9.89 -20.43
N SER A 483 21.42 10.54 -21.14
CA SER A 483 21.36 10.72 -22.59
C SER A 483 22.58 10.13 -23.29
N VAL A 484 22.39 9.75 -24.55
CA VAL A 484 23.45 9.19 -25.40
C VAL A 484 23.52 10.00 -26.69
N ILE A 485 24.66 10.65 -26.91
CA ILE A 485 24.90 11.54 -28.05
C ILE A 485 25.95 10.90 -28.96
N ILE A 486 25.64 10.78 -30.25
CA ILE A 486 26.60 10.31 -31.26
C ILE A 486 27.35 11.51 -31.83
N GLU A 487 28.67 11.49 -31.67
CA GLU A 487 29.57 12.51 -32.20
C GLU A 487 29.74 12.36 -33.72
N ASN A 488 29.92 13.48 -34.41
CA ASN A 488 30.16 13.56 -35.86
C ASN A 488 29.02 13.03 -36.77
N MET A 489 27.76 12.94 -36.30
CA MET A 489 26.61 12.67 -37.17
C MET A 489 26.32 13.84 -38.12
N TYR A 490 26.11 13.54 -39.40
CA TYR A 490 25.72 14.50 -40.44
C TYR A 490 24.64 13.94 -41.37
N LEU A 491 24.02 14.81 -42.18
CA LEU A 491 22.94 14.44 -43.11
C LEU A 491 23.46 14.22 -44.53
N ASN A 492 23.17 13.06 -45.12
CA ASN A 492 23.59 12.68 -46.47
C ASN A 492 22.41 12.06 -47.27
N ASP A 493 22.02 12.68 -48.39
CA ASP A 493 20.88 12.26 -49.23
C ASP A 493 19.63 11.81 -48.43
N SER A 494 19.27 12.62 -47.41
CA SER A 494 18.15 12.40 -46.47
C SER A 494 18.28 11.20 -45.51
N ASN A 495 19.49 10.69 -45.26
CA ASN A 495 19.78 9.73 -44.19
C ASN A 495 20.81 10.32 -43.20
N ILE A 496 20.64 10.03 -41.91
CA ILE A 496 21.65 10.31 -40.88
C ILE A 496 22.85 9.38 -41.13
N THR A 497 24.07 9.92 -41.09
CA THR A 497 25.29 9.23 -41.55
C THR A 497 26.49 9.57 -40.67
N VAL A 498 27.42 8.62 -40.52
CA VAL A 498 28.75 8.81 -39.90
C VAL A 498 29.84 8.29 -40.86
N ASP A 499 30.97 8.99 -40.94
CA ASP A 499 32.00 8.82 -42.01
C ASP A 499 33.19 7.91 -41.61
N ASP A 500 33.70 7.99 -40.37
CA ASP A 500 35.00 7.39 -39.97
C ASP A 500 35.00 6.90 -38.50
N GLY A 501 34.24 5.83 -38.22
CA GLY A 501 34.03 5.30 -36.86
C GLY A 501 32.83 5.92 -36.14
N ILE A 502 32.28 5.25 -35.14
CA ILE A 502 31.23 5.83 -34.26
C ILE A 502 31.90 6.20 -32.94
N GLU A 503 31.73 7.46 -32.53
CA GLU A 503 32.09 7.95 -31.20
C GLU A 503 30.79 8.36 -30.50
N ILE A 504 30.59 7.91 -29.26
CA ILE A 504 29.42 8.27 -28.44
C ILE A 504 29.87 8.96 -27.16
N LYS A 505 29.03 9.87 -26.67
CA LYS A 505 29.01 10.30 -25.29
C LYS A 505 27.81 9.70 -24.58
N ILE A 506 28.00 9.30 -23.33
CA ILE A 506 26.93 8.96 -22.39
C ILE A 506 27.02 9.99 -21.26
N TYR A 507 25.96 10.79 -21.07
CA TYR A 507 25.85 11.74 -19.96
C TYR A 507 25.00 11.11 -18.86
N ASN A 508 25.47 11.14 -17.60
CA ASN A 508 24.62 10.84 -16.46
C ASN A 508 23.91 12.14 -16.06
N ASP A 509 22.65 12.26 -16.48
CA ASP A 509 21.80 13.43 -16.32
C ASP A 509 20.93 13.36 -15.03
N GLY A 510 20.98 12.22 -14.31
CA GLY A 510 20.28 11.98 -13.04
C GLY A 510 21.08 12.40 -11.81
N SER A 511 20.46 12.34 -10.62
CA SER A 511 21.06 12.80 -9.36
C SER A 511 21.99 11.81 -8.65
N ASN A 512 22.08 10.55 -9.09
CA ASN A 512 22.91 9.51 -8.48
C ASN A 512 24.00 8.97 -9.42
N ASP A 513 25.05 8.38 -8.83
CA ASP A 513 26.17 7.77 -9.58
C ASP A 513 25.78 6.39 -10.14
N GLU A 514 26.18 6.07 -11.37
CA GLU A 514 25.72 4.84 -12.04
C GLU A 514 26.76 4.22 -13.00
N THR A 515 26.62 2.91 -13.23
CA THR A 515 27.35 2.14 -14.22
C THR A 515 26.45 1.78 -15.40
N PHE A 516 26.87 2.15 -16.60
CA PHE A 516 26.15 1.87 -17.85
C PHE A 516 26.82 0.71 -18.61
N HIS A 517 26.02 -0.27 -19.08
CA HIS A 517 26.45 -1.29 -20.03
C HIS A 517 26.30 -0.80 -21.46
N ILE A 518 27.19 -1.24 -22.36
CA ILE A 518 27.10 -1.02 -23.81
C ILE A 518 27.21 -2.35 -24.54
N SER A 519 26.09 -2.89 -25.04
CA SER A 519 26.00 -4.25 -25.63
C SER A 519 27.03 -4.49 -26.75
N ASN A 520 27.33 -3.45 -27.54
CA ASN A 520 28.23 -3.51 -28.69
C ASN A 520 29.72 -3.63 -28.32
N LEU A 521 30.08 -3.19 -27.11
CA LEU A 521 31.43 -3.26 -26.58
C LEU A 521 31.58 -4.44 -25.61
N GLN A 522 30.49 -4.84 -24.94
CA GLN A 522 30.50 -5.70 -23.75
C GLN A 522 31.38 -5.10 -22.64
N GLU A 523 31.36 -3.77 -22.53
CA GLU A 523 32.05 -2.98 -21.51
C GLU A 523 31.01 -2.28 -20.62
N ASN A 524 31.34 -2.16 -19.34
CA ASN A 524 30.58 -1.39 -18.35
C ASN A 524 31.39 -0.13 -18.01
N ILE A 525 30.74 1.03 -17.89
CA ILE A 525 31.38 2.29 -17.54
C ILE A 525 30.65 3.01 -16.41
N PHE A 526 31.39 3.32 -15.34
CA PHE A 526 30.92 4.14 -14.23
C PHE A 526 30.99 5.63 -14.60
N ILE A 527 29.91 6.37 -14.33
CA ILE A 527 29.77 7.79 -14.61
C ILE A 527 29.14 8.48 -13.39
N GLU A 528 29.91 9.34 -12.75
CA GLU A 528 29.45 10.21 -11.65
C GLU A 528 28.28 11.11 -12.11
N SER A 529 27.33 11.42 -11.23
CA SER A 529 26.20 12.32 -11.52
C SER A 529 26.68 13.66 -12.13
N GLY A 530 25.97 14.13 -13.16
CA GLY A 530 26.29 15.37 -13.88
C GLY A 530 27.55 15.32 -14.74
N ASN A 531 28.22 14.17 -14.87
CA ASN A 531 29.37 13.98 -15.74
C ASN A 531 29.01 13.13 -16.98
N TYR A 532 29.97 13.00 -17.90
CA TYR A 532 29.83 12.16 -19.09
C TYR A 532 31.10 11.35 -19.37
N ALA A 533 30.94 10.23 -20.07
CA ALA A 533 32.02 9.45 -20.64
C ALA A 533 31.98 9.49 -22.18
N THR A 534 33.13 9.30 -22.84
CA THR A 534 33.24 9.23 -24.30
C THR A 534 33.87 7.91 -24.73
N LEU A 535 33.24 7.20 -25.66
CA LEU A 535 33.56 5.84 -26.10
C LEU A 535 33.61 5.76 -27.63
N SER A 536 34.48 4.90 -28.19
CA SER A 536 34.58 4.68 -29.64
C SER A 536 34.14 3.26 -30.00
N ILE A 537 33.02 3.12 -30.71
CA ILE A 537 32.48 1.84 -31.15
C ILE A 537 33.15 1.40 -32.48
N PRO A 538 33.80 0.22 -32.53
CA PRO A 538 34.53 -0.23 -33.72
C PRO A 538 33.59 -0.73 -34.82
N ILE A 539 33.57 -0.02 -35.96
CA ILE A 539 32.77 -0.43 -37.13
C ILE A 539 33.30 -1.73 -37.75
N ALA A 540 32.39 -2.69 -37.97
CA ALA A 540 32.67 -3.87 -38.78
C ALA A 540 32.67 -3.53 -40.28
N ILE A 541 33.67 -4.00 -41.02
CA ILE A 541 34.02 -3.56 -42.39
C ILE A 541 32.87 -3.70 -43.44
N ASN A 542 31.78 -4.41 -43.12
CA ASN A 542 30.64 -4.65 -44.01
C ASN A 542 29.26 -4.21 -43.43
N SER A 543 29.18 -3.53 -42.28
CA SER A 543 27.89 -3.13 -41.70
C SER A 543 27.31 -1.89 -42.38
N SER A 544 26.05 -1.97 -42.84
CA SER A 544 25.27 -0.81 -43.30
C SER A 544 24.57 -0.06 -42.17
N THR A 545 24.33 -0.75 -41.06
CA THR A 545 23.70 -0.25 -39.83
C THR A 545 24.37 -0.85 -38.61
N ILE A 546 24.32 -0.14 -37.49
CA ILE A 546 24.64 -0.63 -36.15
C ILE A 546 23.48 -0.20 -35.24
N ASN A 547 22.87 -1.14 -34.51
CA ASN A 547 22.05 -0.80 -33.34
C ASN A 547 23.02 -0.58 -32.17
N ILE A 548 22.93 0.56 -31.48
CA ILE A 548 23.68 0.81 -30.25
C ILE A 548 22.69 0.63 -29.10
N GLU A 549 23.02 -0.23 -28.15
CA GLU A 549 22.24 -0.44 -26.93
C GLU A 549 23.06 0.02 -25.73
N VAL A 550 22.47 0.93 -24.96
CA VAL A 550 23.01 1.41 -23.68
C VAL A 550 21.92 1.25 -22.63
N TYR A 551 22.29 0.81 -21.42
CA TYR A 551 21.40 0.83 -20.26
C TYR A 551 22.19 0.95 -18.95
N PRO A 552 21.67 1.63 -17.91
CA PRO A 552 22.18 1.54 -16.55
C PRO A 552 21.95 0.13 -15.99
N ILE A 553 22.94 -0.46 -15.31
CA ILE A 553 22.91 -1.90 -14.98
C ILE A 553 21.92 -2.28 -13.87
N HIS A 554 21.44 -1.31 -13.09
CA HIS A 554 20.42 -1.52 -12.06
C HIS A 554 19.01 -1.09 -12.52
N ARG A 555 18.89 -0.59 -13.75
CA ARG A 555 17.68 -0.02 -14.35
C ARG A 555 17.58 -0.38 -15.84
N GLU A 556 17.60 -1.68 -16.13
CA GLU A 556 17.52 -2.19 -17.51
C GLU A 556 16.23 -1.77 -18.24
N ASP A 557 15.18 -1.39 -17.49
CA ASP A 557 13.95 -0.78 -18.00
C ASP A 557 14.19 0.55 -18.74
N LEU A 558 15.24 1.28 -18.37
CA LEU A 558 15.63 2.56 -19.00
C LEU A 558 16.51 2.38 -20.25
N ILE A 559 16.51 1.21 -20.90
CA ILE A 559 17.35 0.92 -22.08
C ILE A 559 17.09 1.84 -23.27
N LYS A 560 18.15 2.43 -23.83
CA LYS A 560 18.11 3.28 -25.03
C LYS A 560 18.75 2.54 -26.22
N GLN A 561 17.95 2.37 -27.27
CA GLN A 561 18.33 1.69 -28.52
C GLN A 561 18.44 2.71 -29.66
N ILE A 562 19.61 2.77 -30.31
CA ILE A 562 19.96 3.85 -31.25
C ILE A 562 20.45 3.26 -32.57
N LEU A 563 19.64 3.39 -33.63
CA LEU A 563 19.94 2.81 -34.94
C LEU A 563 20.75 3.76 -35.82
N VAL A 564 22.05 3.50 -35.96
CA VAL A 564 22.98 4.32 -36.76
C VAL A 564 23.19 3.71 -38.15
N HIS A 565 22.99 4.51 -39.20
CA HIS A 565 23.33 4.15 -40.58
C HIS A 565 24.77 4.57 -40.93
N ILE A 566 25.53 3.69 -41.58
CA ILE A 566 26.95 3.92 -41.88
C ILE A 566 27.15 4.29 -43.34
N GLY A 567 27.84 5.42 -43.56
CA GLY A 567 28.14 5.99 -44.87
C GLY A 567 29.23 5.24 -45.61
N ASN A 568 28.93 4.04 -46.12
CA ASN A 568 29.86 3.30 -46.96
C ASN A 568 30.19 4.10 -48.23
N ASN A 569 31.35 4.78 -48.23
CA ASN A 569 31.95 5.51 -49.34
C ASN A 569 32.47 4.57 -50.47
N GLN A 570 31.63 3.62 -50.89
CA GLN A 570 31.83 2.74 -52.04
C GLN A 570 30.58 2.74 -52.92
N ASN A 571 30.76 2.95 -54.23
CA ASN A 571 29.68 2.90 -55.21
C ASN A 571 28.98 1.52 -55.18
N ASN A 572 27.71 1.49 -54.77
CA ASN A 572 26.89 0.28 -54.74
C ASN A 572 26.49 -0.20 -56.16
N CYS A 573 27.43 -0.84 -56.87
CA CYS A 573 27.10 -1.86 -57.88
C CYS A 573 27.13 -3.23 -57.18
N CYS A 574 26.05 -4.02 -57.27
CA CYS A 574 25.96 -5.31 -56.57
C CYS A 574 27.04 -6.31 -57.06
N ALA A 575 27.84 -6.83 -56.13
CA ALA A 575 29.01 -7.67 -56.43
C ALA A 575 28.80 -9.18 -56.18
N ASP A 576 27.61 -9.59 -55.73
CA ASP A 576 27.29 -10.99 -55.48
C ASP A 576 26.84 -11.70 -56.78
N GLN A 577 27.46 -12.85 -57.08
CA GLN A 577 27.11 -13.68 -58.25
C GLN A 577 25.91 -14.61 -57.99
N THR A 578 25.32 -14.59 -56.80
CA THR A 578 24.18 -15.45 -56.40
C THR A 578 22.85 -14.69 -56.29
N ALA A 579 22.86 -13.36 -56.31
CA ALA A 579 21.65 -12.54 -56.39
C ALA A 579 21.01 -12.61 -57.79
N CYS A 580 19.69 -12.79 -57.87
CA CYS A 580 19.00 -13.11 -59.13
C CYS A 580 18.89 -11.95 -60.17
N ASN A 581 19.46 -10.77 -59.88
CA ASN A 581 19.52 -9.60 -60.78
C ASN A 581 20.98 -9.11 -61.00
N TYR A 582 21.90 -10.03 -61.30
CA TYR A 582 23.29 -9.72 -61.65
C TYR A 582 23.40 -9.04 -63.04
N ASP A 583 23.71 -7.75 -63.08
CA ASP A 583 24.07 -7.01 -64.31
C ASP A 583 25.61 -6.97 -64.46
N ILE A 584 26.08 -7.05 -65.70
CA ILE A 584 27.49 -7.13 -66.10
C ILE A 584 28.06 -5.80 -66.64
N ASP A 585 27.22 -4.79 -66.88
CA ASP A 585 27.60 -3.51 -67.54
C ASP A 585 27.37 -2.25 -66.64
N CYS A 586 27.42 -2.38 -65.30
CA CYS A 586 27.19 -1.28 -64.34
C CYS A 586 28.08 -0.04 -64.60
N ASN A 587 27.47 1.15 -64.78
CA ASN A 587 28.15 2.38 -65.23
C ASN A 587 27.82 3.65 -64.40
N ASN A 588 28.17 3.64 -63.11
CA ASN A 588 28.61 4.83 -62.35
C ASN A 588 27.74 6.12 -62.33
N ASN A 589 26.42 6.08 -62.58
CA ASN A 589 25.58 7.31 -62.58
C ASN A 589 24.06 7.14 -62.35
N ASP A 590 23.56 5.97 -61.93
CA ASP A 590 22.12 5.76 -61.63
C ASP A 590 21.93 5.31 -60.18
N ASN A 591 21.19 6.10 -59.38
CA ASN A 591 20.79 5.75 -58.02
C ASN A 591 19.55 4.84 -58.06
N SER A 592 19.75 3.54 -58.24
CA SER A 592 18.69 2.53 -58.11
C SER A 592 18.98 1.58 -56.94
N PHE A 593 18.03 1.50 -56.00
CA PHE A 593 18.15 0.63 -54.83
C PHE A 593 18.15 -0.86 -55.22
N CYS A 594 19.02 -1.64 -54.58
CA CYS A 594 18.98 -3.10 -54.64
C CYS A 594 17.74 -3.62 -53.91
N ASN A 595 16.66 -3.86 -54.66
CA ASN A 595 15.38 -4.25 -54.10
C ASN A 595 15.28 -5.78 -53.99
N TYR A 596 15.03 -6.31 -52.79
CA TYR A 596 14.77 -7.73 -52.54
C TYR A 596 13.26 -8.00 -52.47
N PRO A 597 12.60 -8.46 -53.56
CA PRO A 597 11.23 -8.94 -53.46
C PRO A 597 11.20 -10.26 -52.69
N LEU A 598 10.57 -10.26 -51.51
CA LEU A 598 10.45 -11.39 -50.57
C LEU A 598 9.59 -12.59 -51.08
N THR A 599 9.38 -12.71 -52.40
CA THR A 599 8.21 -13.41 -52.97
C THR A 599 8.51 -14.39 -54.12
N ASN A 600 9.76 -14.81 -54.33
CA ASN A 600 10.14 -15.71 -55.46
C ASN A 600 11.14 -16.84 -55.09
N TYR A 601 10.80 -17.64 -54.07
CA TYR A 601 11.48 -18.90 -53.74
C TYR A 601 10.49 -20.07 -53.68
N ASP A 602 10.94 -21.27 -54.02
CA ASP A 602 10.19 -22.51 -53.71
C ASP A 602 10.50 -23.04 -52.30
N CYS A 603 9.74 -24.04 -51.85
CA CYS A 603 9.94 -24.68 -50.54
C CYS A 603 11.27 -25.48 -50.40
N ASN A 604 12.20 -25.36 -51.36
CA ASN A 604 13.57 -25.87 -51.30
C ASN A 604 14.62 -24.75 -51.53
N ASN A 605 14.22 -23.48 -51.40
CA ASN A 605 15.06 -22.29 -51.48
C ASN A 605 15.76 -22.06 -52.84
N ASN A 606 15.15 -22.46 -53.95
CA ASN A 606 15.66 -22.17 -55.30
C ASN A 606 14.94 -20.95 -55.91
N CYS A 607 15.72 -20.08 -56.57
CA CYS A 607 15.21 -18.89 -57.27
C CYS A 607 14.59 -19.30 -58.62
N ILE A 608 13.35 -18.88 -58.89
CA ILE A 608 12.61 -19.21 -60.12
C ILE A 608 12.48 -17.97 -61.01
N ALA A 609 12.65 -18.16 -62.32
CA ALA A 609 12.63 -17.07 -63.30
C ALA A 609 11.41 -17.11 -64.25
N ASP A 610 10.73 -15.96 -64.29
CA ASP A 610 9.87 -15.44 -65.37
C ASP A 610 8.39 -15.92 -65.47
N GLU A 611 7.58 -15.06 -66.10
CA GLU A 611 6.12 -14.95 -65.99
C GLU A 611 5.32 -16.07 -66.69
N ASN A 612 4.25 -16.58 -66.05
CA ASN A 612 2.84 -16.26 -66.42
C ASN A 612 1.77 -17.12 -65.68
N GLN A 613 0.83 -16.43 -65.03
CA GLN A 613 -0.56 -16.79 -64.69
C GLN A 613 -0.91 -18.06 -63.86
N ASP A 614 -1.74 -17.80 -62.84
CA ASP A 614 -2.77 -18.68 -62.24
C ASP A 614 -2.34 -20.05 -61.66
N GLY A 615 -1.86 -20.05 -60.41
CA GLY A 615 -1.70 -21.26 -59.59
C GLY A 615 -1.59 -20.97 -58.10
N ILE A 616 -2.67 -21.23 -57.34
CA ILE A 616 -2.65 -21.23 -55.87
C ILE A 616 -1.88 -22.46 -55.39
N ILE A 617 -1.07 -22.31 -54.33
CA ILE A 617 -0.47 -23.43 -53.58
C ILE A 617 -0.98 -23.36 -52.14
N ASP A 618 -1.28 -24.53 -51.59
CA ASP A 618 -2.20 -24.74 -50.47
C ASP A 618 -1.45 -25.18 -49.20
N TYR A 619 -1.90 -24.76 -48.02
CA TYR A 619 -1.47 -25.27 -46.72
C TYR A 619 -2.69 -25.80 -45.97
N ASP A 620 -2.59 -26.94 -45.30
CA ASP A 620 -3.65 -27.38 -44.38
C ASP A 620 -3.46 -26.86 -42.95
N CYS A 621 -4.47 -27.03 -42.08
CA CYS A 621 -4.41 -26.50 -40.71
C CYS A 621 -3.43 -27.24 -39.76
N ASN A 622 -2.48 -28.02 -40.29
CA ASN A 622 -1.26 -28.44 -39.57
C ASN A 622 0.03 -27.87 -40.19
N GLY A 623 -0.09 -26.85 -41.05
CA GLY A 623 1.05 -26.12 -41.63
C GLY A 623 1.80 -26.87 -42.75
N ILE A 624 1.26 -27.98 -43.25
CA ILE A 624 1.93 -28.79 -44.28
C ILE A 624 1.53 -28.31 -45.68
N CYS A 625 2.53 -27.89 -46.47
CA CYS A 625 2.35 -27.51 -47.87
C CYS A 625 1.81 -28.71 -48.67
N ALA A 626 0.66 -28.51 -49.31
CA ALA A 626 -0.18 -29.52 -49.97
C ALA A 626 -0.71 -30.66 -49.05
N GLY A 627 -1.05 -30.33 -47.79
CA GLY A 627 -1.86 -31.17 -46.89
C GLY A 627 -3.35 -31.24 -47.27
N SER A 628 -4.22 -31.74 -46.37
CA SER A 628 -5.67 -31.89 -46.64
C SER A 628 -6.57 -32.03 -45.39
N SER A 629 -6.55 -31.05 -44.47
CA SER A 629 -7.19 -31.11 -43.14
C SER A 629 -8.07 -29.87 -42.85
N ILE A 630 -9.25 -30.06 -42.23
CA ILE A 630 -10.32 -29.05 -41.99
C ILE A 630 -11.40 -29.58 -41.01
N LEU A 631 -12.08 -28.71 -40.24
CA LEU A 631 -13.49 -28.37 -40.54
C LEU A 631 -14.70 -29.11 -39.90
N ASP A 632 -14.66 -29.77 -38.72
CA ASP A 632 -15.91 -30.22 -38.05
C ASP A 632 -15.98 -30.15 -36.49
N GLU A 633 -17.18 -30.40 -35.95
CA GLU A 633 -17.83 -29.79 -34.75
C GLU A 633 -17.47 -30.52 -33.41
N CYS A 634 -16.36 -30.32 -32.69
CA CYS A 634 -15.83 -29.07 -32.11
C CYS A 634 -14.29 -29.00 -32.14
N GLY A 635 -13.65 -29.77 -33.02
CA GLY A 635 -12.21 -29.68 -33.29
C GLY A 635 -11.99 -29.60 -34.80
N ILE A 636 -12.10 -28.44 -35.47
CA ILE A 636 -12.10 -27.06 -34.94
C ILE A 636 -10.92 -26.24 -35.50
N CYS A 637 -10.62 -26.37 -36.80
CA CYS A 637 -9.97 -25.33 -37.60
C CYS A 637 -11.08 -24.53 -38.34
N ASP A 638 -11.81 -23.58 -37.76
CA ASP A 638 -11.63 -22.88 -36.46
C ASP A 638 -13.01 -22.59 -35.81
N GLY A 639 -13.12 -22.47 -34.48
CA GLY A 639 -14.32 -21.94 -33.81
C GLY A 639 -14.71 -22.50 -32.43
N ASP A 640 -15.03 -21.60 -31.49
CA ASP A 640 -15.26 -21.88 -30.06
C ASP A 640 -16.75 -21.98 -29.63
N GLY A 641 -17.01 -22.53 -28.44
CA GLY A 641 -18.10 -22.05 -27.58
C GLY A 641 -19.03 -23.05 -26.85
N ALA A 642 -18.76 -23.24 -25.54
CA ALA A 642 -19.73 -23.56 -24.45
C ALA A 642 -20.39 -24.97 -24.34
N ASN A 643 -20.87 -25.24 -23.11
CA ASN A 643 -21.50 -26.48 -22.65
C ASN A 643 -22.76 -26.91 -23.43
N PHE A 644 -22.94 -28.23 -23.64
CA PHE A 644 -24.16 -28.96 -23.25
C PHE A 644 -23.97 -30.49 -23.24
N THR A 645 -24.64 -31.18 -22.31
CA THR A 645 -24.66 -32.65 -22.17
C THR A 645 -25.78 -33.32 -23.00
N CYS A 646 -25.65 -34.62 -23.29
CA CYS A 646 -26.76 -35.58 -23.23
C CYS A 646 -26.32 -37.07 -23.30
N ASP A 647 -26.69 -37.83 -22.26
CA ASP A 647 -27.06 -39.26 -22.23
C ASP A 647 -26.23 -40.36 -22.94
N ASP A 648 -25.41 -41.09 -22.14
CA ASP A 648 -25.50 -42.57 -22.09
C ASP A 648 -25.03 -43.19 -20.74
N GLY A 649 -24.02 -42.60 -20.08
CA GLY A 649 -23.79 -42.70 -18.63
C GLY A 649 -23.10 -43.98 -18.09
N SER A 650 -21.90 -44.32 -18.57
CA SER A 650 -21.02 -45.36 -17.98
C SER A 650 -19.55 -45.19 -18.44
N LEU A 651 -18.46 -45.56 -17.74
CA LEU A 651 -18.24 -46.23 -16.43
C LEU A 651 -16.79 -45.96 -15.96
N VAL A 652 -16.59 -45.67 -14.65
CA VAL A 652 -15.47 -46.09 -13.75
C VAL A 652 -13.99 -45.95 -14.18
N CYS A 653 -13.19 -45.29 -13.32
CA CYS A 653 -11.97 -45.90 -12.73
C CYS A 653 -11.49 -45.23 -11.41
N ASP A 654 -11.67 -45.97 -10.31
CA ASP A 654 -10.74 -46.16 -9.18
C ASP A 654 -10.10 -44.96 -8.42
N SER A 655 -10.87 -44.38 -7.47
CA SER A 655 -10.35 -43.89 -6.18
C SER A 655 -11.23 -44.44 -5.05
N SER A 656 -10.76 -45.50 -4.36
CA SER A 656 -11.59 -46.28 -3.42
C SER A 656 -11.42 -45.94 -1.94
N GLU A 657 -11.00 -44.71 -1.64
CA GLU A 657 -11.10 -44.03 -0.33
C GLU A 657 -11.57 -42.59 -0.61
N CYS A 658 -12.73 -42.08 -0.18
CA CYS A 658 -13.80 -42.67 0.63
C CYS A 658 -15.20 -42.30 0.09
N THR A 659 -16.06 -43.30 -0.20
CA THR A 659 -17.50 -43.08 -0.50
C THR A 659 -18.41 -44.00 0.32
N ASN A 660 -18.50 -43.69 1.62
CA ASN A 660 -19.51 -44.17 2.58
C ASN A 660 -19.43 -43.21 3.78
N THR A 661 -20.51 -42.59 4.27
CA THR A 661 -21.95 -42.66 3.92
C THR A 661 -22.54 -41.25 3.96
N GLY A 662 -23.63 -40.99 3.23
CA GLY A 662 -24.39 -39.73 3.38
C GLY A 662 -24.75 -39.49 4.85
N GLY A 663 -24.50 -38.26 5.33
CA GLY A 663 -24.43 -37.96 6.75
C GLY A 663 -25.74 -38.18 7.51
N ASN A 664 -25.74 -39.19 8.39
CA ASN A 664 -26.75 -39.31 9.45
C ASN A 664 -26.38 -38.33 10.58
N CYS A 665 -26.77 -37.06 10.43
CA CYS A 665 -26.89 -36.18 11.58
C CYS A 665 -28.08 -36.61 12.47
N ASP A 666 -28.06 -36.25 13.75
CA ASP A 666 -29.15 -36.56 14.68
C ASP A 666 -30.46 -35.78 14.36
N GLU A 667 -31.59 -36.25 14.91
CA GLU A 667 -32.92 -35.68 14.67
C GLU A 667 -33.00 -34.21 15.15
N GLY A 668 -33.04 -33.28 14.19
CA GLY A 668 -33.02 -31.84 14.45
C GLY A 668 -31.83 -31.09 13.83
N LEU A 669 -30.91 -31.81 13.17
CA LEU A 669 -29.79 -31.26 12.41
C LEU A 669 -29.96 -31.47 10.89
N THR A 670 -29.24 -30.68 10.09
CA THR A 670 -29.12 -30.78 8.62
C THR A 670 -27.67 -30.99 8.22
N TYR A 671 -27.43 -31.84 7.23
CA TYR A 671 -26.09 -32.15 6.71
C TYR A 671 -25.77 -31.28 5.48
N PHE A 672 -24.53 -30.76 5.42
CA PHE A 672 -23.94 -30.11 4.24
C PHE A 672 -22.67 -30.88 3.80
N ASN A 673 -22.33 -30.92 2.51
CA ASN A 673 -21.03 -31.50 2.13
C ASN A 673 -19.91 -30.51 2.49
N LEU A 674 -18.68 -31.01 2.70
CA LEU A 674 -17.53 -30.14 3.01
C LEU A 674 -17.28 -29.12 1.89
N GLU A 675 -17.54 -29.50 0.64
CA GLU A 675 -17.49 -28.64 -0.56
C GLU A 675 -18.61 -27.57 -0.60
N ASP A 676 -19.67 -27.71 0.21
CA ASP A 676 -20.79 -26.74 0.31
C ASP A 676 -20.63 -25.75 1.49
N ILE A 677 -19.60 -25.92 2.33
CA ILE A 677 -19.37 -25.08 3.53
C ILE A 677 -18.36 -23.98 3.17
N PRO A 678 -18.73 -22.69 3.23
CA PRO A 678 -17.81 -21.60 2.91
C PRO A 678 -16.76 -21.42 4.01
N TYR A 679 -15.60 -20.84 3.67
CA TYR A 679 -14.52 -20.58 4.63
C TYR A 679 -14.93 -19.67 5.80
N SER A 680 -15.97 -18.84 5.65
CA SER A 680 -16.54 -18.04 6.73
C SER A 680 -17.38 -18.85 7.74
N CYS A 681 -17.59 -20.16 7.51
CA CYS A 681 -18.40 -21.04 8.35
C CYS A 681 -17.53 -22.12 9.01
N ILE A 682 -16.92 -21.76 10.14
CA ILE A 682 -15.97 -22.60 10.87
C ILE A 682 -16.72 -23.63 11.74
N THR A 683 -16.35 -24.90 11.65
CA THR A 683 -16.95 -25.99 12.47
C THR A 683 -15.91 -26.52 13.48
N LEU A 684 -16.03 -26.10 14.74
CA LEU A 684 -15.04 -26.32 15.81
C LEU A 684 -14.85 -27.79 16.21
N ASP A 685 -15.79 -28.66 15.85
CA ASP A 685 -15.74 -30.11 16.04
C ASP A 685 -15.55 -30.88 14.71
N GLY A 686 -15.28 -30.17 13.61
CA GLY A 686 -15.25 -30.72 12.25
C GLY A 686 -16.57 -31.31 11.78
N SER A 687 -17.70 -30.99 12.44
CA SER A 687 -18.99 -31.59 12.12
C SER A 687 -19.69 -30.90 10.95
N GLN A 688 -20.15 -31.71 10.00
CA GLN A 688 -20.94 -31.27 8.84
C GLN A 688 -22.44 -31.14 9.15
N CYS A 689 -22.83 -30.97 10.43
CA CYS A 689 -24.19 -31.18 10.91
C CYS A 689 -24.70 -29.96 11.69
N PHE A 690 -25.62 -29.19 11.10
CA PHE A 690 -26.01 -27.85 11.55
C PHE A 690 -27.45 -27.83 12.08
N ASN A 691 -27.74 -27.10 13.17
CA ASN A 691 -29.05 -27.16 13.83
C ASN A 691 -30.17 -26.46 13.04
N ASN A 692 -31.29 -27.18 12.87
CA ASN A 692 -32.43 -26.70 12.07
C ASN A 692 -33.15 -25.47 12.66
N ILE A 693 -33.00 -25.20 13.96
CA ILE A 693 -33.50 -23.97 14.58
C ILE A 693 -32.58 -22.81 14.21
N ASP A 694 -31.27 -22.96 14.41
CA ASP A 694 -30.29 -21.90 14.16
C ASP A 694 -30.25 -21.53 12.66
N LEU A 695 -30.24 -22.53 11.77
CA LEU A 695 -30.41 -22.35 10.33
C LEU A 695 -31.74 -21.65 9.95
N SER A 696 -32.81 -21.84 10.72
CA SER A 696 -34.09 -21.14 10.49
C SER A 696 -34.01 -19.67 10.90
N VAL A 697 -33.26 -19.32 11.93
CA VAL A 697 -33.03 -17.92 12.33
C VAL A 697 -32.22 -17.19 11.27
N LEU A 698 -31.15 -17.82 10.77
CA LEU A 698 -30.32 -17.26 9.69
C LEU A 698 -31.14 -17.07 8.40
N ASN A 699 -32.02 -18.02 8.05
CA ASN A 699 -33.02 -17.86 6.97
C ASN A 699 -33.97 -16.67 7.23
N ASP A 700 -34.46 -16.49 8.45
CA ASP A 700 -35.35 -15.38 8.80
C ASP A 700 -34.63 -14.03 8.65
N ILE A 701 -33.33 -13.94 8.98
CA ILE A 701 -32.49 -12.74 8.78
C ILE A 701 -32.32 -12.42 7.29
N ILE A 702 -31.97 -13.42 6.46
CA ILE A 702 -31.90 -13.30 4.99
C ILE A 702 -33.24 -12.79 4.44
N THR A 703 -34.34 -13.41 4.87
CA THR A 703 -35.69 -13.13 4.37
C THR A 703 -36.19 -11.74 4.76
N ILE A 704 -35.99 -11.31 6.02
CA ILE A 704 -36.53 -10.03 6.51
C ILE A 704 -35.74 -8.83 5.95
N ASN A 705 -34.45 -9.01 5.66
CA ASN A 705 -33.61 -7.98 5.03
C ASN A 705 -33.62 -8.05 3.49
N ASN A 706 -34.21 -9.08 2.89
CA ASN A 706 -34.25 -9.32 1.43
C ASN A 706 -32.86 -9.53 0.80
N LEU A 707 -31.96 -10.24 1.49
CA LEU A 707 -30.61 -10.50 1.02
C LEU A 707 -30.59 -11.52 -0.14
N ASN A 708 -29.65 -11.38 -1.06
CA ASN A 708 -29.45 -12.30 -2.19
C ASN A 708 -28.46 -13.42 -1.83
N ILE A 709 -28.81 -14.20 -0.80
CA ILE A 709 -27.99 -15.28 -0.23
C ILE A 709 -28.75 -16.60 -0.40
N ASN A 710 -28.08 -17.66 -0.82
CA ASN A 710 -28.72 -18.93 -1.21
C ASN A 710 -28.79 -19.95 -0.07
N SER A 711 -27.80 -19.94 0.83
CA SER A 711 -27.69 -20.86 1.95
C SER A 711 -27.52 -20.11 3.28
N PRO A 712 -28.09 -20.59 4.41
CA PRO A 712 -27.97 -19.88 5.69
C PRO A 712 -26.54 -19.83 6.24
N ILE A 713 -25.68 -20.76 5.81
CA ILE A 713 -24.25 -20.80 6.19
C ILE A 713 -23.37 -19.86 5.35
N GLU A 714 -23.93 -19.19 4.34
CA GLU A 714 -23.29 -18.11 3.56
C GLU A 714 -23.52 -16.71 4.21
N LEU A 715 -24.35 -16.62 5.26
CA LEU A 715 -24.66 -15.34 5.91
C LEU A 715 -23.53 -14.92 6.86
N GLY A 716 -22.67 -14.02 6.43
CA GLY A 716 -21.58 -13.47 7.25
C GLY A 716 -20.54 -14.51 7.67
N SER A 717 -19.92 -14.31 8.84
CA SER A 717 -19.00 -15.27 9.47
C SER A 717 -19.63 -15.94 10.68
N GLN A 718 -19.37 -17.24 10.85
CA GLN A 718 -20.08 -18.14 11.75
C GLN A 718 -19.11 -19.17 12.34
N ASN A 719 -19.14 -19.36 13.67
CA ASN A 719 -18.51 -20.53 14.29
C ASN A 719 -19.60 -21.44 14.85
N TRP A 720 -19.48 -22.73 14.58
CA TRP A 720 -20.40 -23.77 15.00
C TRP A 720 -19.69 -24.81 15.87
N SER A 721 -20.34 -25.28 16.93
CA SER A 721 -19.85 -26.38 17.77
C SER A 721 -21.00 -27.30 18.15
N ASN A 722 -20.81 -28.63 18.01
CA ASN A 722 -21.84 -29.64 18.24
C ASN A 722 -23.13 -29.34 17.45
N GLY A 723 -22.94 -28.79 16.25
CA GLY A 723 -24.01 -28.32 15.36
C GLY A 723 -24.78 -27.09 15.82
N ARG A 724 -24.37 -26.38 16.88
CA ARG A 724 -24.97 -25.11 17.35
C ARG A 724 -24.13 -23.91 16.95
N LEU A 725 -24.78 -22.81 16.58
CA LEU A 725 -24.10 -21.54 16.29
C LEU A 725 -23.60 -20.90 17.60
N THR A 726 -22.28 -20.71 17.75
CA THR A 726 -21.66 -20.13 18.96
C THR A 726 -21.07 -18.73 18.74
N ARG A 727 -20.59 -18.41 17.54
CA ARG A 727 -20.24 -17.05 17.09
C ARG A 727 -21.02 -16.71 15.82
N PHE A 728 -21.48 -15.48 15.72
CA PHE A 728 -22.05 -14.91 14.49
C PHE A 728 -21.56 -13.46 14.32
N ASP A 729 -21.14 -13.12 13.12
CA ASP A 729 -20.57 -11.83 12.74
C ASP A 729 -21.21 -11.42 11.40
N VAL A 730 -21.90 -10.28 11.38
CA VAL A 730 -22.64 -9.82 10.20
C VAL A 730 -22.71 -8.29 10.13
N GLY A 731 -22.31 -7.73 8.99
CA GLY A 731 -22.19 -6.29 8.81
C GLY A 731 -21.39 -5.91 7.56
N ASN A 732 -21.25 -4.61 7.34
CA ASN A 732 -20.48 -4.06 6.23
C ASN A 732 -19.04 -3.69 6.65
N PHE A 733 -18.34 -4.63 7.32
CA PHE A 733 -16.96 -4.47 7.77
C PHE A 733 -16.34 -5.83 8.14
N PHE A 734 -15.01 -5.97 8.01
CA PHE A 734 -14.23 -7.14 8.45
C PHE A 734 -14.88 -8.49 8.04
N ASN A 735 -15.17 -9.38 8.99
CA ASN A 735 -15.72 -10.72 8.74
C ASN A 735 -17.24 -10.72 8.56
N GLY A 736 -17.91 -9.56 8.59
CA GLY A 736 -19.37 -9.42 8.51
C GLY A 736 -19.99 -9.80 7.16
N GLY A 737 -19.15 -10.06 6.15
CA GLY A 737 -19.55 -10.57 4.83
C GLY A 737 -20.03 -9.52 3.82
N ASN A 738 -19.69 -8.24 4.02
CA ASN A 738 -20.11 -7.10 3.17
C ASN A 738 -21.66 -7.03 3.02
N ILE A 739 -22.36 -7.13 4.15
CA ILE A 739 -23.83 -7.23 4.22
C ILE A 739 -24.40 -6.18 5.17
N THR A 740 -25.19 -5.24 4.66
CA THR A 740 -25.92 -4.28 5.51
C THR A 740 -27.30 -4.79 5.88
N LEU A 741 -27.49 -5.17 7.15
CA LEU A 741 -28.78 -5.46 7.75
C LEU A 741 -29.49 -4.16 8.18
N ASN A 742 -30.83 -4.20 8.19
CA ASN A 742 -31.69 -3.09 8.61
C ASN A 742 -32.60 -3.48 9.78
N THR A 743 -32.84 -4.78 10.00
CA THR A 743 -33.63 -5.28 11.13
C THR A 743 -33.32 -6.75 11.45
N LEU A 744 -33.67 -7.19 12.66
CA LEU A 744 -33.54 -8.58 13.11
C LEU A 744 -34.92 -9.21 13.31
N PRO A 745 -35.11 -10.50 12.98
CA PRO A 745 -36.35 -11.19 13.26
C PRO A 745 -36.47 -11.51 14.76
N GLN A 746 -37.70 -11.60 15.28
CA GLN A 746 -37.96 -12.03 16.67
C GLN A 746 -37.40 -13.43 16.98
N SER A 747 -37.16 -14.25 15.95
CA SER A 747 -36.55 -15.57 16.08
C SER A 747 -35.06 -15.53 16.49
N ILE A 748 -34.40 -14.36 16.48
CA ILE A 748 -33.01 -14.20 16.96
C ILE A 748 -32.82 -14.77 18.37
N GLY A 749 -33.81 -14.60 19.26
CA GLY A 749 -33.81 -15.15 20.62
C GLY A 749 -33.83 -16.67 20.74
N ASN A 750 -33.94 -17.41 19.62
CA ASN A 750 -33.87 -18.88 19.60
C ASN A 750 -32.44 -19.42 19.47
N LEU A 751 -31.44 -18.57 19.16
CA LEU A 751 -30.01 -18.94 19.07
C LEU A 751 -29.41 -19.20 20.46
N SER A 752 -29.98 -20.19 21.15
CA SER A 752 -29.77 -20.46 22.58
C SER A 752 -28.34 -20.80 22.99
N ASP A 753 -27.46 -21.11 22.03
CA ASP A 753 -26.03 -21.36 22.28
C ASP A 753 -25.09 -20.28 21.75
N LEU A 754 -25.61 -19.18 21.20
CA LEU A 754 -24.79 -18.05 20.77
C LEU A 754 -24.07 -17.42 21.96
N ARG A 755 -22.76 -17.22 21.82
CA ARG A 755 -21.84 -16.64 22.81
C ARG A 755 -21.27 -15.29 22.36
N ILE A 756 -21.06 -15.13 21.06
CA ILE A 756 -20.51 -13.92 20.44
C ILE A 756 -21.45 -13.47 19.32
N LEU A 757 -21.80 -12.18 19.32
CA LEU A 757 -22.60 -11.55 18.27
C LEU A 757 -22.01 -10.19 17.88
N TYR A 758 -21.30 -10.14 16.77
CA TYR A 758 -20.86 -8.89 16.14
C TYR A 758 -21.91 -8.45 15.12
N MET A 759 -22.40 -7.22 15.28
CA MET A 759 -23.44 -6.61 14.44
C MET A 759 -23.14 -5.14 14.13
N TRP A 760 -21.86 -4.77 14.18
CA TRP A 760 -21.36 -3.47 13.74
C TRP A 760 -21.60 -3.17 12.26
N TYR A 761 -21.52 -1.89 11.88
CA TYR A 761 -21.66 -1.43 10.49
C TYR A 761 -22.96 -1.92 9.81
N ASN A 762 -24.09 -1.60 10.44
CA ASN A 762 -25.44 -1.95 10.00
C ASN A 762 -26.39 -0.73 10.13
N ASN A 763 -27.62 -0.87 9.63
CA ASN A 763 -28.67 0.16 9.70
C ASN A 763 -29.71 -0.14 10.81
N PHE A 764 -29.32 -0.74 11.95
CA PHE A 764 -30.30 -1.04 12.99
C PHE A 764 -30.75 0.22 13.71
N ILE A 765 -32.06 0.51 13.67
CA ILE A 765 -32.70 1.61 14.43
C ILE A 765 -33.23 1.11 15.79
N THR A 766 -33.63 -0.16 15.86
CA THR A 766 -34.15 -0.82 17.07
C THR A 766 -33.86 -2.31 17.03
N LEU A 767 -33.61 -2.92 18.20
CA LEU A 767 -33.48 -4.37 18.38
C LEU A 767 -34.79 -5.00 18.89
N PRO A 768 -35.11 -6.26 18.55
CA PRO A 768 -36.30 -6.95 19.07
C PRO A 768 -36.14 -7.35 20.54
N ASP A 769 -37.20 -7.20 21.36
CA ASP A 769 -37.21 -7.62 22.77
C ASP A 769 -36.77 -9.09 22.96
N GLU A 770 -37.10 -9.97 22.01
CA GLU A 770 -36.72 -11.38 22.04
C GLU A 770 -35.20 -11.62 22.04
N MET A 771 -34.38 -10.66 21.63
CA MET A 771 -32.91 -10.74 21.73
C MET A 771 -32.44 -10.91 23.19
N THR A 772 -33.21 -10.41 24.16
CA THR A 772 -32.92 -10.58 25.59
C THR A 772 -33.05 -12.02 26.11
N ASN A 773 -33.49 -12.97 25.26
CA ASN A 773 -33.47 -14.41 25.55
C ASN A 773 -32.11 -15.07 25.33
N LEU A 774 -31.13 -14.37 24.74
CA LEU A 774 -29.77 -14.87 24.50
C LEU A 774 -28.94 -14.92 25.81
N GLN A 775 -29.39 -15.75 26.75
CA GLN A 775 -28.84 -15.84 28.12
C GLN A 775 -27.39 -16.34 28.20
N ASN A 776 -26.89 -16.96 27.13
CA ASN A 776 -25.51 -17.43 27.01
C ASN A 776 -24.58 -16.43 26.28
N LEU A 777 -25.10 -15.29 25.80
CA LEU A 777 -24.28 -14.30 25.10
C LEU A 777 -23.29 -13.64 26.07
N ILE A 778 -22.04 -13.54 25.64
CA ILE A 778 -20.88 -13.03 26.38
C ILE A 778 -20.40 -11.72 25.76
N TYR A 779 -20.33 -11.68 24.43
CA TYR A 779 -19.95 -10.51 23.63
C TYR A 779 -21.12 -10.05 22.76
N LEU A 780 -21.44 -8.77 22.84
CA LEU A 780 -22.39 -8.10 21.96
C LEU A 780 -21.78 -6.78 21.46
N VAL A 781 -21.61 -6.66 20.15
CA VAL A 781 -21.11 -5.44 19.49
C VAL A 781 -22.17 -4.92 18.54
N LEU A 782 -22.59 -3.68 18.77
CA LEU A 782 -23.67 -2.96 18.10
C LEU A 782 -23.20 -1.61 17.53
N SER A 783 -21.89 -1.35 17.49
CA SER A 783 -21.35 -0.05 17.10
C SER A 783 -21.59 0.29 15.63
N PHE A 784 -21.44 1.56 15.26
CA PHE A 784 -21.68 2.05 13.89
C PHE A 784 -23.06 1.61 13.34
N ASN A 785 -24.10 2.01 14.08
CA ASN A 785 -25.50 1.72 13.79
C ASN A 785 -26.36 2.97 13.99
N GLN A 786 -27.69 2.84 13.98
CA GLN A 786 -28.63 3.96 14.09
C GLN A 786 -29.56 3.82 15.31
N LEU A 787 -29.15 3.04 16.32
CA LEU A 787 -30.00 2.65 17.44
C LEU A 787 -30.42 3.87 18.27
N ILE A 788 -31.73 4.06 18.43
CA ILE A 788 -32.30 5.13 19.27
C ILE A 788 -32.60 4.68 20.71
N SER A 789 -32.71 3.37 20.93
CA SER A 789 -33.06 2.76 22.22
C SER A 789 -32.69 1.28 22.28
N LEU A 790 -32.35 0.81 23.48
CA LEU A 790 -32.10 -0.61 23.78
C LEU A 790 -33.37 -1.31 24.31
N PRO A 791 -33.47 -2.66 24.22
CA PRO A 791 -34.54 -3.40 24.87
C PRO A 791 -34.57 -3.19 26.39
N GLU A 792 -35.75 -2.87 26.94
CA GLU A 792 -35.98 -2.58 28.37
C GLU A 792 -35.49 -3.68 29.34
N ASN A 793 -35.33 -4.90 28.84
CA ASN A 793 -34.92 -6.07 29.62
C ASN A 793 -33.49 -6.55 29.29
N ILE A 794 -32.61 -5.68 28.80
CA ILE A 794 -31.21 -6.03 28.46
C ILE A 794 -30.50 -6.76 29.62
N GLY A 795 -30.80 -6.38 30.87
CA GLY A 795 -30.34 -7.04 32.10
C GLY A 795 -30.59 -8.56 32.22
N ASN A 796 -31.50 -9.13 31.43
CA ASN A 796 -31.70 -10.59 31.36
C ASN A 796 -30.49 -11.35 30.77
N MET A 797 -29.63 -10.67 30.01
CA MET A 797 -28.49 -11.27 29.30
C MET A 797 -27.29 -11.43 30.25
N SER A 798 -27.50 -12.09 31.39
CA SER A 798 -26.60 -12.08 32.54
C SER A 798 -25.20 -12.67 32.31
N SER A 799 -24.94 -13.32 31.17
CA SER A 799 -23.60 -13.80 30.78
C SER A 799 -22.74 -12.76 30.06
N LEU A 800 -23.29 -11.58 29.72
CA LEU A 800 -22.53 -10.53 29.04
C LEU A 800 -21.34 -10.08 29.89
N ILE A 801 -20.16 -10.09 29.26
CA ILE A 801 -18.89 -9.55 29.75
C ILE A 801 -18.52 -8.29 28.96
N TRP A 802 -18.94 -8.20 27.69
CA TRP A 802 -18.61 -7.12 26.78
C TRP A 802 -19.86 -6.62 26.06
N LEU A 803 -20.10 -5.30 26.12
CA LEU A 803 -21.17 -4.62 25.41
C LEU A 803 -20.67 -3.33 24.79
N ASP A 804 -20.51 -3.34 23.46
CA ASP A 804 -20.20 -2.16 22.66
C ASP A 804 -21.45 -1.67 21.92
N MET A 805 -21.74 -0.38 22.07
CA MET A 805 -22.87 0.34 21.48
C MET A 805 -22.44 1.73 20.97
N GLY A 806 -21.14 1.95 20.73
CA GLY A 806 -20.59 3.22 20.28
C GLY A 806 -21.08 3.66 18.89
N TYR A 807 -20.98 4.93 18.53
CA TYR A 807 -21.43 5.46 17.22
C TYR A 807 -22.87 5.03 16.88
N ASN A 808 -23.82 5.48 17.71
CA ASN A 808 -25.25 5.22 17.59
C ASN A 808 -26.03 6.51 17.99
N ASN A 809 -27.37 6.44 18.06
CA ASN A 809 -28.24 7.58 18.38
C ASN A 809 -28.95 7.39 19.75
N LEU A 810 -28.33 6.69 20.71
CA LEU A 810 -28.99 6.30 21.96
C LEU A 810 -29.25 7.53 22.84
N GLN A 811 -30.53 7.83 23.09
CA GLN A 811 -30.94 8.96 23.95
C GLN A 811 -31.02 8.60 25.44
N SER A 812 -31.06 7.31 25.77
CA SER A 812 -31.00 6.80 27.16
C SER A 812 -30.67 5.30 27.20
N ILE A 813 -30.14 4.85 28.34
CA ILE A 813 -29.90 3.42 28.66
C ILE A 813 -30.92 2.99 29.73
N PRO A 814 -31.58 1.82 29.58
CA PRO A 814 -32.62 1.37 30.53
C PRO A 814 -32.03 0.99 31.89
N ASP A 815 -32.82 1.17 32.96
CA ASP A 815 -32.42 0.86 34.36
C ASP A 815 -31.90 -0.58 34.54
N SER A 816 -32.37 -1.54 33.71
CA SER A 816 -31.96 -2.94 33.78
C SER A 816 -30.51 -3.22 33.35
N ILE A 817 -29.80 -2.23 32.77
CA ILE A 817 -28.36 -2.36 32.48
C ILE A 817 -27.58 -2.80 33.71
N GLY A 818 -27.94 -2.30 34.90
CA GLY A 818 -27.29 -2.62 36.18
C GLY A 818 -27.49 -4.05 36.69
N ASP A 819 -28.32 -4.87 36.03
CA ASP A 819 -28.48 -6.28 36.37
C ASP A 819 -27.43 -7.19 35.68
N LEU A 820 -26.60 -6.66 34.77
CA LEU A 820 -25.56 -7.41 34.04
C LEU A 820 -24.32 -7.70 34.90
N GLN A 821 -24.46 -8.61 35.87
CA GLN A 821 -23.48 -8.87 36.94
C GLN A 821 -22.07 -9.31 36.50
N ASN A 822 -21.88 -9.75 35.26
CA ASN A 822 -20.58 -10.20 34.72
C ASN A 822 -19.90 -9.15 33.82
N MET A 823 -20.53 -7.99 33.58
CA MET A 823 -20.01 -6.97 32.67
C MET A 823 -18.64 -6.47 33.12
N SER A 824 -17.69 -6.49 32.20
CA SER A 824 -16.31 -6.01 32.38
C SER A 824 -15.97 -4.88 31.41
N TYR A 825 -16.55 -4.85 30.21
CA TYR A 825 -16.40 -3.78 29.21
C TYR A 825 -17.76 -3.20 28.81
N LEU A 826 -17.92 -1.88 28.90
CA LEU A 826 -19.13 -1.16 28.47
C LEU A 826 -18.79 0.10 27.70
N TRP A 827 -19.10 0.11 26.39
CA TRP A 827 -18.78 1.21 25.49
C TRP A 827 -20.03 1.86 24.92
N ILE A 828 -20.11 3.18 25.08
CA ILE A 828 -21.30 4.00 24.83
C ILE A 828 -20.93 5.36 24.22
N PHE A 829 -19.68 5.54 23.77
CA PHE A 829 -19.18 6.75 23.13
C PHE A 829 -19.92 7.09 21.82
N ASN A 830 -19.86 8.35 21.39
CA ASN A 830 -20.53 8.85 20.16
C ASN A 830 -22.02 8.48 20.10
N ASN A 831 -22.81 9.04 21.02
CA ASN A 831 -24.24 8.78 21.18
C ASN A 831 -24.99 10.05 21.69
N GLU A 832 -26.32 10.00 21.78
CA GLU A 832 -27.18 11.11 22.23
C GLU A 832 -27.45 11.09 23.76
N LEU A 833 -26.56 10.51 24.58
CA LEU A 833 -26.84 10.28 26.01
C LEU A 833 -26.67 11.57 26.83
N SER A 834 -27.77 12.05 27.40
CA SER A 834 -27.81 13.22 28.29
C SER A 834 -27.78 12.89 29.79
N TYR A 835 -27.94 11.60 30.15
CA TYR A 835 -27.81 11.09 31.51
C TYR A 835 -27.56 9.58 31.50
N LEU A 836 -27.10 9.03 32.63
CA LEU A 836 -26.94 7.58 32.84
C LEU A 836 -27.71 7.11 34.08
N PRO A 837 -28.34 5.92 34.05
CA PRO A 837 -29.12 5.42 35.17
C PRO A 837 -28.22 5.09 36.36
N ASN A 838 -28.66 5.43 37.58
CA ASN A 838 -27.88 5.17 38.81
C ASN A 838 -27.64 3.67 39.05
N SER A 839 -28.38 2.77 38.39
CA SER A 839 -28.12 1.33 38.41
C SER A 839 -26.84 0.91 37.69
N ILE A 840 -26.25 1.76 36.83
CA ILE A 840 -24.97 1.47 36.15
C ILE A 840 -23.85 1.20 37.15
N CYS A 841 -23.88 1.83 38.34
CA CYS A 841 -22.94 1.57 39.43
C CYS A 841 -23.15 0.24 40.18
N ASN A 842 -24.08 -0.62 39.73
CA ASN A 842 -24.16 -2.02 40.15
C ASN A 842 -23.23 -2.93 39.33
N LEU A 843 -22.70 -2.44 38.20
CA LEU A 843 -21.77 -3.19 37.35
C LEU A 843 -20.38 -3.28 37.99
N ASN A 844 -19.68 -4.39 37.74
CA ASN A 844 -18.34 -4.66 38.27
C ASN A 844 -17.24 -4.26 37.26
N ILE A 845 -17.36 -3.07 36.68
CA ILE A 845 -16.45 -2.52 35.68
C ILE A 845 -15.34 -1.72 36.37
N ASN A 846 -14.13 -1.74 35.81
CA ASN A 846 -13.02 -0.91 36.25
C ASN A 846 -13.04 0.44 35.51
N TRP A 847 -13.90 1.37 35.95
CA TRP A 847 -14.20 2.63 35.26
C TRP A 847 -12.98 3.49 34.89
N ASP A 848 -11.86 3.32 35.60
CA ASP A 848 -10.64 4.12 35.43
C ASP A 848 -9.51 3.36 34.69
N GLY A 849 -9.73 2.11 34.31
CA GLY A 849 -8.67 1.25 33.78
C GLY A 849 -8.67 1.06 32.26
N ILE A 850 -7.49 0.72 31.75
CA ILE A 850 -7.24 0.08 30.45
C ILE A 850 -6.78 -1.36 30.64
N ASP A 851 -6.92 -2.19 29.60
CA ASP A 851 -6.50 -3.59 29.56
C ASP A 851 -5.12 -3.79 28.90
N SER A 852 -4.75 -5.06 28.65
CA SER A 852 -3.49 -5.44 27.98
C SER A 852 -3.42 -5.10 26.49
N ASN A 853 -4.51 -4.61 25.89
CA ASN A 853 -4.63 -4.12 24.52
C ASN A 853 -4.70 -2.57 24.46
N PHE A 854 -4.49 -1.88 25.58
CA PHE A 854 -4.76 -0.44 25.78
C PHE A 854 -6.24 -0.04 25.67
N LEU A 855 -7.17 -1.01 25.69
CA LEU A 855 -8.61 -0.76 25.58
C LEU A 855 -9.19 -0.39 26.95
N PRO A 856 -9.93 0.72 27.09
CA PRO A 856 -10.54 1.10 28.35
C PRO A 856 -11.71 0.18 28.71
N TYR A 857 -11.87 -0.20 29.97
CA TYR A 857 -13.03 -1.02 30.40
C TYR A 857 -14.37 -0.26 30.34
N PHE A 858 -14.32 1.06 30.21
CA PHE A 858 -15.48 1.94 30.05
C PHE A 858 -15.10 3.10 29.12
N GLY A 859 -16.01 3.53 28.25
CA GLY A 859 -15.76 4.67 27.35
C GLY A 859 -17.07 5.34 26.93
N SER A 860 -17.13 6.67 27.08
CA SER A 860 -18.35 7.46 26.85
C SER A 860 -18.14 8.83 26.19
N GLY A 861 -16.96 9.12 25.65
CA GLY A 861 -16.68 10.38 24.95
C GLY A 861 -17.63 10.63 23.77
N GLY A 862 -17.93 11.90 23.48
CA GLY A 862 -18.88 12.24 22.41
C GLY A 862 -20.34 11.95 22.78
N ASN A 863 -20.75 12.32 23.99
CA ASN A 863 -22.15 12.33 24.42
C ASN A 863 -22.54 13.74 24.92
N GLN A 864 -23.63 13.86 25.69
CA GLN A 864 -24.11 15.09 26.32
C GLN A 864 -24.17 14.94 27.86
N LEU A 865 -23.16 14.30 28.46
CA LEU A 865 -23.19 13.77 29.83
C LEU A 865 -22.81 14.80 30.90
N CYS A 866 -23.66 15.81 31.06
CA CYS A 866 -23.30 17.05 31.77
C CYS A 866 -23.63 17.15 33.27
N ASP A 867 -24.70 16.51 33.74
CA ASP A 867 -25.31 16.79 35.05
C ASP A 867 -25.75 15.51 35.80
N GLU A 868 -25.69 15.54 37.13
CA GLU A 868 -26.03 14.41 38.04
C GLU A 868 -25.45 13.02 37.67
N LEU A 869 -24.21 12.97 37.16
CA LEU A 869 -23.51 11.71 36.83
C LEU A 869 -23.53 10.68 38.00
N PRO A 870 -23.81 9.39 37.73
CA PRO A 870 -23.68 8.31 38.70
C PRO A 870 -22.30 8.27 39.36
N SER A 871 -22.26 8.10 40.69
CA SER A 871 -21.06 8.33 41.52
C SER A 871 -19.90 7.35 41.32
N CYS A 872 -20.03 6.37 40.43
CA CYS A 872 -18.96 5.47 40.01
C CYS A 872 -18.16 6.01 38.80
N ILE A 873 -18.76 6.87 37.96
CA ILE A 873 -18.14 7.42 36.74
C ILE A 873 -17.90 8.93 36.82
N ALA A 874 -18.48 9.63 37.80
CA ALA A 874 -18.39 11.09 37.96
C ALA A 874 -16.95 11.64 38.24
N THR A 875 -15.95 10.76 38.31
CA THR A 875 -14.51 11.10 38.37
C THR A 875 -13.65 10.15 37.51
N SER A 876 -14.24 9.47 36.52
CA SER A 876 -13.54 8.51 35.68
C SER A 876 -12.62 9.21 34.69
N GLU A 877 -11.39 8.72 34.56
CA GLU A 877 -10.43 9.22 33.58
C GLU A 877 -10.86 8.85 32.14
N ASN A 878 -11.72 7.84 31.97
CA ASN A 878 -12.24 7.39 30.68
C ASN A 878 -13.59 8.00 30.27
N ILE A 879 -14.12 8.99 31.02
CA ILE A 879 -15.44 9.57 30.74
C ILE A 879 -15.52 10.20 29.34
N GLU A 880 -14.43 10.82 28.87
CA GLU A 880 -14.31 11.38 27.51
C GLU A 880 -13.58 10.44 26.52
N THR A 881 -13.23 9.21 26.92
CA THR A 881 -12.55 8.27 26.01
C THR A 881 -13.54 7.66 25.03
N SER A 882 -13.12 7.59 23.77
CA SER A 882 -13.77 6.88 22.67
C SER A 882 -12.80 5.87 22.06
N ILE A 883 -13.31 5.00 21.20
CA ILE A 883 -12.53 4.00 20.47
C ILE A 883 -12.92 4.05 19.00
N ASP A 884 -11.96 3.94 18.10
CA ASP A 884 -12.16 4.04 16.65
C ASP A 884 -12.59 2.67 16.03
N PRO A 885 -12.83 2.60 14.70
CA PRO A 885 -13.21 1.35 14.02
C PRO A 885 -12.22 0.19 14.15
N LEU A 886 -10.97 0.47 14.53
CA LEU A 886 -9.83 -0.45 14.47
C LEU A 886 -9.31 -0.88 15.84
N TYR A 887 -9.95 -0.45 16.94
CA TYR A 887 -9.46 -0.76 18.30
C TYR A 887 -8.81 0.45 19.01
N TYR A 888 -8.51 1.56 18.34
CA TYR A 888 -7.64 2.58 18.94
C TYR A 888 -8.39 3.49 19.90
N SER A 889 -7.98 3.49 21.17
CA SER A 889 -8.51 4.40 22.19
C SER A 889 -7.99 5.82 21.99
N PHE A 890 -8.89 6.81 21.97
CA PHE A 890 -8.52 8.22 21.90
C PHE A 890 -9.45 9.08 22.77
N LEU A 891 -8.92 10.17 23.32
CA LEU A 891 -9.71 11.14 24.05
C LEU A 891 -10.53 11.96 23.05
N ILE A 892 -11.86 11.88 23.14
CA ILE A 892 -12.75 12.74 22.38
C ILE A 892 -12.91 14.06 23.13
N THR A 893 -12.19 15.08 22.65
CA THR A 893 -12.38 16.50 23.05
C THR A 893 -13.60 17.10 22.35
N VAL A 894 -14.72 16.36 22.24
CA VAL A 894 -16.02 16.93 21.84
C VAL A 894 -16.53 17.80 22.98
N CYS A 895 -17.06 18.97 22.64
CA CYS A 895 -17.80 19.74 23.61
C CYS A 895 -19.13 19.05 23.88
N ASN A 896 -19.22 18.37 25.02
CA ASN A 896 -20.48 18.22 25.74
C ASN A 896 -21.16 19.61 25.74
N ASP A 897 -22.38 19.70 25.18
CA ASP A 897 -23.16 20.93 24.89
C ASP A 897 -23.24 21.94 26.06
N CYS A 898 -22.96 21.50 27.27
CA CYS A 898 -23.09 22.25 28.52
C CYS A 898 -21.85 23.07 28.89
N LEU A 899 -20.78 23.02 28.09
CA LEU A 899 -19.66 23.96 28.15
C LEU A 899 -19.65 24.96 26.98
N LEU A 900 -20.53 24.83 25.98
CA LEU A 900 -20.71 25.87 24.97
C LEU A 900 -21.03 27.20 25.66
N MET A 901 -20.33 28.26 25.28
CA MET A 901 -20.51 29.62 25.81
C MET A 901 -20.10 29.84 27.29
N ASP A 902 -19.65 28.83 28.05
CA ASP A 902 -19.05 28.96 29.40
C ASP A 902 -17.52 28.78 29.36
N LEU A 903 -16.85 29.70 28.68
CA LEU A 903 -15.39 29.69 28.53
C LEU A 903 -14.66 29.86 29.87
N ASN A 904 -15.30 30.47 30.87
CA ASN A 904 -14.70 30.68 32.19
C ASN A 904 -14.91 29.50 33.16
N ARG A 905 -15.77 28.53 32.79
CA ARG A 905 -16.12 27.31 33.54
C ARG A 905 -16.64 27.61 34.96
N ASP A 906 -17.46 28.64 35.12
CA ASP A 906 -18.14 28.94 36.40
C ASP A 906 -19.60 28.43 36.47
N GLY A 907 -20.07 27.77 35.41
CA GLY A 907 -21.42 27.22 35.26
C GLY A 907 -22.46 28.27 34.88
N ILE A 908 -22.05 29.46 34.43
CA ILE A 908 -22.93 30.60 34.20
C ILE A 908 -22.49 31.38 32.96
N ILE A 909 -23.05 31.07 31.79
CA ILE A 909 -22.85 31.84 30.54
C ILE A 909 -23.13 33.33 30.79
N ASN A 910 -22.08 34.17 30.79
CA ASN A 910 -22.17 35.58 31.17
C ASN A 910 -21.18 36.49 30.44
N VAL A 911 -21.06 37.74 30.90
CA VAL A 911 -20.20 38.76 30.27
C VAL A 911 -18.70 38.47 30.41
N VAL A 912 -18.30 37.58 31.32
CA VAL A 912 -16.92 37.09 31.43
C VAL A 912 -16.55 36.22 30.23
N ASP A 913 -17.47 35.41 29.73
CA ASP A 913 -17.24 34.47 28.61
C ASP A 913 -17.17 35.21 27.27
N ILE A 914 -18.00 36.24 27.09
CA ILE A 914 -17.85 37.22 26.00
C ILE A 914 -16.43 37.82 26.01
N ILE A 915 -15.89 38.14 27.18
CA ILE A 915 -14.52 38.69 27.29
C ILE A 915 -13.47 37.62 26.97
N ALA A 916 -13.71 36.35 27.30
CA ALA A 916 -12.82 35.25 26.94
C ALA A 916 -12.75 35.03 25.41
N VAL A 917 -13.89 34.99 24.70
CA VAL A 917 -13.91 34.90 23.22
C VAL A 917 -13.22 36.11 22.59
N ILE A 918 -13.48 37.32 23.10
CA ILE A 918 -12.80 38.54 22.64
C ILE A 918 -11.28 38.48 22.84
N ASN A 919 -10.80 37.87 23.93
CA ASN A 919 -9.35 37.73 24.14
C ASN A 919 -8.73 36.72 23.15
N ILE A 920 -9.43 35.61 22.85
CA ILE A 920 -8.98 34.61 21.87
C ILE A 920 -8.86 35.24 20.48
N ILE A 921 -9.90 35.93 20.00
CA ILE A 921 -9.93 36.60 18.69
C ILE A 921 -8.88 37.73 18.56
N LEU A 922 -8.31 38.21 19.67
CA LEU A 922 -7.33 39.30 19.69
C LEU A 922 -5.89 38.86 19.98
N ASP A 923 -5.61 37.57 20.21
CA ASP A 923 -4.25 37.08 20.45
C ASP A 923 -3.61 36.54 19.16
N GLU A 924 -3.27 37.45 18.24
CA GLU A 924 -2.62 37.19 16.94
C GLU A 924 -1.23 36.49 17.02
N ASN A 925 -0.84 35.94 18.17
CA ASN A 925 0.48 35.34 18.43
C ASN A 925 0.40 33.90 18.98
N ASN A 926 -0.81 33.35 19.18
CA ASN A 926 -1.00 32.08 19.86
C ASN A 926 -2.29 31.41 19.35
N GLU A 927 -2.18 30.24 18.72
CA GLU A 927 -3.37 29.48 18.30
C GLU A 927 -4.24 29.14 19.52
N PRO A 928 -5.58 29.18 19.39
CA PRO A 928 -6.48 28.70 20.45
C PRO A 928 -6.30 27.21 20.66
N THR A 929 -6.20 26.77 21.92
CA THR A 929 -6.24 25.33 22.24
C THR A 929 -7.57 24.71 21.79
N ASP A 930 -7.60 23.40 21.53
CA ASP A 930 -8.82 22.72 21.04
C ASP A 930 -10.02 22.98 21.96
N THR A 931 -9.83 23.01 23.28
CA THR A 931 -10.92 23.32 24.21
C THR A 931 -11.37 24.79 24.16
N GLN A 932 -10.50 25.72 23.74
CA GLN A 932 -10.89 27.10 23.45
C GLN A 932 -11.65 27.21 22.13
N VAL A 933 -11.26 26.46 21.08
CA VAL A 933 -12.05 26.35 19.84
C VAL A 933 -13.44 25.80 20.17
N CYS A 934 -13.49 24.62 20.77
CA CYS A 934 -14.67 23.89 21.22
C CYS A 934 -15.67 24.73 22.04
N THR A 935 -15.20 25.58 22.96
CA THR A 935 -16.09 26.41 23.81
C THR A 935 -16.42 27.79 23.24
N ALA A 936 -15.66 28.26 22.23
CA ALA A 936 -15.79 29.58 21.63
C ALA A 936 -16.42 29.58 20.23
N ASP A 937 -16.31 28.49 19.46
CA ASP A 937 -17.17 28.22 18.31
C ASP A 937 -18.55 27.81 18.84
N THR A 938 -19.54 28.63 18.51
CA THR A 938 -20.90 28.57 19.04
C THR A 938 -21.94 28.62 17.92
N ASN A 939 -21.48 28.50 16.67
CA ASN A 939 -22.30 28.35 15.47
C ASN A 939 -21.86 27.19 14.57
N GLU A 940 -20.91 26.38 15.02
CA GLU A 940 -20.38 25.17 14.36
C GLU A 940 -19.77 25.47 12.98
N ASP A 941 -19.12 26.64 12.83
CA ASP A 941 -18.46 27.04 11.56
C ASP A 941 -16.94 26.85 11.52
N THR A 942 -16.36 26.30 12.60
CA THR A 942 -14.93 26.02 12.84
C THR A 942 -14.01 27.23 12.96
N ALA A 943 -14.53 28.47 12.87
CA ALA A 943 -13.72 29.68 12.89
C ALA A 943 -14.18 30.66 13.99
N ILE A 944 -13.54 30.62 15.17
CA ILE A 944 -13.85 31.53 16.29
C ILE A 944 -13.85 33.00 15.84
N ASN A 945 -15.02 33.64 15.78
CA ASN A 945 -15.16 34.95 15.17
C ASN A 945 -16.23 35.85 15.84
N VAL A 946 -16.59 36.95 15.18
CA VAL A 946 -17.56 37.91 15.72
C VAL A 946 -18.99 37.38 15.73
N VAL A 947 -19.30 36.33 14.97
CA VAL A 947 -20.58 35.62 14.99
C VAL A 947 -20.80 34.93 16.34
N ASP A 948 -19.76 34.37 16.94
CA ASP A 948 -19.84 33.70 18.24
C ASP A 948 -20.13 34.64 19.39
N ILE A 949 -19.44 35.78 19.39
CA ILE A 949 -19.74 36.88 20.32
C ILE A 949 -21.22 37.28 20.20
N ILE A 950 -21.80 37.22 19.00
CA ILE A 950 -23.23 37.52 18.79
C ILE A 950 -24.12 36.38 19.31
N ALA A 951 -23.75 35.11 19.13
CA ALA A 951 -24.48 33.96 19.68
C ALA A 951 -24.53 34.02 21.23
N ILE A 952 -23.37 34.14 21.88
CA ILE A 952 -23.25 34.28 23.34
C ILE A 952 -24.05 35.49 23.86
N VAL A 953 -23.95 36.63 23.18
CA VAL A 953 -24.72 37.84 23.53
C VAL A 953 -26.24 37.61 23.41
N ASN A 954 -26.72 36.86 22.42
CA ASN A 954 -28.14 36.54 22.31
C ASN A 954 -28.59 35.62 23.45
N THR A 955 -27.83 34.56 23.75
CA THR A 955 -28.10 33.64 24.87
C THR A 955 -28.17 34.36 26.22
N ILE A 956 -27.33 35.38 26.44
CA ILE A 956 -27.34 36.23 27.66
C ILE A 956 -28.49 37.25 27.68
N ILE A 957 -29.12 37.54 26.54
CA ILE A 957 -30.27 38.47 26.42
C ILE A 957 -31.62 37.76 26.52
N ASP A 958 -31.69 36.49 26.10
CA ASP A 958 -32.93 35.69 26.10
C ASP A 958 -33.18 34.90 27.42
N ASN A 959 -32.20 34.88 28.34
CA ASN A 959 -32.30 34.34 29.71
C ASN A 959 -32.64 35.41 30.79
#